data_AF-A0A5N1L9H1-F1
#
_entry.id   AF-A0A5N1L9H1-F1
#
_cell.length_a   1.000
_cell.length_b   1.000
_cell.length_c   1.000
_cell.angle_alpha   90.00
_cell.angle_beta   90.00
_cell.angle_gamma   90.00
#
_symmetry.space_group_name_H-M   'P 1'
#
loop_
_entity.id
_entity.type
_entity.pdbx_description
1 polymer ?
#
loop_
_entity_poly.entity_id
_entity_poly.type
_entity_poly.pdbx_seq_one_letter_code
_entity_poly.pdbx_strand_id
1 'polypeptide(L)'
;MSPADASDCGHETETDGAELACGRTVDDEDEKCVFHRPQSAKTDEEILEEFVDEIQDAPDGRPVVSKEKRPCFAGAKFGTIQFEDTQLAANCSFPLDLREVDAREISLKSSEVVRTLDLSGSNVEGDVVVENSVFDSELICDDIDISGSLDLSKAEFDRPVSLVDVTVDGDLILDGATFHNGINCNEVDVGGNLSLKEAEFGDKVSFEGAEVFGDVSMSDTTFREGICIHDAELAELGGFDEVVDFSGADIYGPVTIADSDIHNPLQLKDVHLDDKLAIEDSDIVGDIIVESSNLEDVDIEYVEVSVLKIDSSNTHDVRLFDLEAESIEFVQTSIEGELHLESDELDRYLLLKEIMTNQQVELNDVTVGGRLQLLGSRFNARVKCEKLTIGGPLSADNTRFESEFMVEKGQPGSEINLSEATFNGSLKLRNFIVDEIYLSDAQVRGGCFMEDLFLKNGSLRLQDADFLSGCSLENVRTITRIDASGVRFTESLSIERGRARVGISLAEATIEEELLIEDVETPGAKAIELDLAGADIASGKIERTGDSLYDTDLTRTKLGDVSFESDDGELYGHLRCQGTQFSGFEFSDYQAELKQEEWKIHDPVIDDAIPTVEQSPPIDSAIFRAIWFFMGPINSMYKTMTAGRKLAANEELSVEKTDSEREGDGPRKDGKEHGDSARDNRNQVTDDPRLGDEKTFTPPATRSDVEDLQTTYLKAKNGANQVGAKKIASEFFRREMHYRQILHAAEQSGSRSLGWVRWLENATLRLTAGYGERPLRAIGSLLVTIFVFALIYLLVQPASVDGPLDALLVSIGSFATLIFSTTPQLSSQVGQTIAMIEGVFGAIFAALLVFTLTRSVHR
;
A
#
# COMPACT_ATOMS: atom_id res chain seq x y z
N MET A 1 -58.34 -59.30 -56.33
CA MET A 1 -58.92 -60.50 -55.68
C MET A 1 -60.14 -60.10 -54.86
N SER A 2 -60.94 -61.05 -54.37
CA SER A 2 -62.09 -60.74 -53.50
C SER A 2 -61.62 -60.18 -52.15
N PRO A 3 -62.33 -59.20 -51.55
CA PRO A 3 -61.97 -58.59 -50.25
C PRO A 3 -62.18 -59.52 -49.04
N ALA A 4 -62.03 -60.83 -49.21
CA ALA A 4 -62.25 -61.85 -48.19
C ALA A 4 -60.97 -62.57 -47.73
N ASP A 5 -59.82 -62.28 -48.36
CA ASP A 5 -58.52 -62.92 -48.07
C ASP A 5 -57.46 -61.93 -47.53
N ALA A 6 -57.84 -60.67 -47.28
CA ALA A 6 -56.92 -59.66 -46.75
C ALA A 6 -56.77 -59.83 -45.24
N SER A 7 -55.52 -59.97 -44.79
CA SER A 7 -55.16 -60.13 -43.37
C SER A 7 -54.67 -58.81 -42.80
N ASP A 8 -54.69 -58.63 -41.48
CA ASP A 8 -54.16 -57.42 -40.85
C ASP A 8 -52.63 -57.49 -40.76
N CYS A 9 -51.92 -56.37 -40.86
CA CYS A 9 -50.47 -56.30 -40.68
C CYS A 9 -50.05 -56.87 -39.30
N GLY A 10 -50.92 -56.71 -38.29
CA GLY A 10 -50.73 -57.26 -36.95
C GLY A 10 -49.45 -56.75 -36.26
N HIS A 11 -48.93 -55.59 -36.69
CA HIS A 11 -47.87 -54.89 -35.98
C HIS A 11 -48.52 -54.03 -34.90
N GLU A 12 -47.98 -54.11 -33.69
CA GLU A 12 -48.38 -53.34 -32.53
C GLU A 12 -47.11 -52.67 -32.01
N THR A 13 -47.18 -51.37 -31.77
CA THR A 13 -46.14 -50.58 -31.10
C THR A 13 -46.75 -49.91 -29.87
N GLU A 14 -45.98 -49.74 -28.81
CA GLU A 14 -46.41 -49.01 -27.63
C GLU A 14 -45.87 -47.58 -27.75
N THR A 15 -46.75 -46.58 -27.74
CA THR A 15 -46.38 -45.16 -27.77
C THR A 15 -47.12 -44.46 -26.62
N ASP A 16 -46.43 -43.69 -25.79
CA ASP A 16 -47.02 -42.98 -24.64
C ASP A 16 -47.85 -43.86 -23.68
N GLY A 17 -47.45 -45.13 -23.52
CA GLY A 17 -48.18 -46.10 -22.70
C GLY A 17 -49.51 -46.59 -23.30
N ALA A 18 -49.72 -46.40 -24.61
CA ALA A 18 -50.85 -46.92 -25.37
C ALA A 18 -50.39 -47.84 -26.51
N GLU A 19 -50.96 -49.05 -26.58
CA GLU A 19 -50.78 -49.96 -27.71
C GLU A 19 -51.46 -49.41 -28.97
N LEU A 20 -50.66 -49.21 -30.01
CA LEU A 20 -51.05 -48.66 -31.31
C LEU A 20 -50.85 -49.76 -32.36
N ALA A 21 -51.99 -50.31 -32.82
CA ALA A 21 -52.00 -51.37 -33.84
C ALA A 21 -52.03 -50.77 -35.26
N CYS A 22 -51.21 -51.31 -36.15
CA CYS A 22 -51.19 -50.93 -37.57
C CYS A 22 -52.51 -51.33 -38.24
N GLY A 23 -53.22 -50.37 -38.84
CA GLY A 23 -54.50 -50.62 -39.53
C GLY A 23 -54.40 -51.05 -41.00
N ARG A 24 -53.21 -51.42 -41.50
CA ARG A 24 -52.97 -51.77 -42.91
C ARG A 24 -53.20 -53.26 -43.14
N THR A 25 -53.81 -53.60 -44.28
CA THR A 25 -54.04 -55.00 -44.68
C THR A 25 -52.95 -55.53 -45.61
N VAL A 26 -52.63 -56.81 -45.48
CA VAL A 26 -51.63 -57.57 -46.26
C VAL A 26 -52.28 -58.76 -46.98
N ASP A 27 -51.60 -59.26 -48.02
CA ASP A 27 -52.11 -60.38 -48.84
C ASP A 27 -52.01 -61.76 -48.15
N ASP A 28 -51.13 -61.92 -47.15
CA ASP A 28 -50.90 -63.17 -46.40
C ASP A 28 -50.88 -62.90 -44.87
N GLU A 29 -51.45 -63.80 -44.05
CA GLU A 29 -51.53 -63.66 -42.57
C GLU A 29 -50.15 -63.56 -41.88
N ASP A 30 -49.08 -64.06 -42.51
CA ASP A 30 -47.71 -64.05 -41.97
C ASP A 30 -46.87 -62.86 -42.49
N GLU A 31 -47.40 -62.03 -43.38
CA GLU A 31 -46.66 -60.89 -43.94
C GLU A 31 -46.92 -59.59 -43.18
N LYS A 32 -45.90 -58.74 -43.07
CA LYS A 32 -46.05 -57.36 -42.61
C LYS A 32 -46.36 -56.44 -43.79
N CYS A 33 -46.91 -55.25 -43.56
CA CYS A 33 -47.05 -54.24 -44.62
C CYS A 33 -45.66 -53.69 -45.03
N VAL A 34 -45.57 -52.95 -46.14
CA VAL A 34 -44.29 -52.40 -46.65
C VAL A 34 -43.54 -51.63 -45.54
N PHE A 35 -44.23 -50.85 -44.71
CA PHE A 35 -43.64 -50.11 -43.59
C PHE A 35 -43.04 -50.99 -42.48
N HIS A 36 -43.65 -52.14 -42.17
CA HIS A 36 -43.27 -53.01 -41.04
C HIS A 36 -42.45 -54.25 -41.44
N ARG A 37 -42.22 -54.48 -42.74
CA ARG A 37 -41.24 -55.48 -43.21
C ARG A 37 -39.81 -55.04 -42.86
N PRO A 38 -38.89 -55.97 -42.56
CA PRO A 38 -37.48 -55.63 -42.38
C PRO A 38 -36.90 -54.86 -43.57
N GLN A 39 -36.00 -53.91 -43.34
CA GLN A 39 -35.42 -53.09 -44.42
C GLN A 39 -34.70 -53.94 -45.49
N SER A 40 -34.17 -55.11 -45.13
CA SER A 40 -33.56 -56.05 -46.09
C SER A 40 -34.53 -56.69 -47.09
N ALA A 41 -35.85 -56.52 -46.89
CA ALA A 41 -36.91 -57.11 -47.70
C ALA A 41 -37.65 -56.11 -48.62
N LYS A 42 -37.24 -54.83 -48.63
CA LYS A 42 -37.83 -53.74 -49.44
C LYS A 42 -36.73 -52.79 -49.93
N THR A 43 -37.00 -52.00 -50.97
CA THR A 43 -36.08 -50.93 -51.40
C THR A 43 -36.50 -49.59 -50.82
N ASP A 44 -35.56 -48.66 -50.68
CA ASP A 44 -35.83 -47.28 -50.24
C ASP A 44 -36.86 -46.60 -51.17
N GLU A 45 -36.75 -46.82 -52.48
CA GLU A 45 -37.71 -46.34 -53.48
C GLU A 45 -39.14 -46.88 -53.24
N GLU A 46 -39.28 -48.18 -52.93
CA GLU A 46 -40.59 -48.83 -52.72
C GLU A 46 -41.33 -48.27 -51.50
N ILE A 47 -40.62 -48.09 -50.37
CA ILE A 47 -41.23 -47.54 -49.16
C ILE A 47 -41.48 -46.03 -49.28
N LEU A 48 -40.61 -45.29 -49.96
CA LEU A 48 -40.79 -43.85 -50.15
C LEU A 48 -41.95 -43.54 -51.09
N GLU A 49 -42.11 -44.29 -52.19
CA GLU A 49 -43.28 -44.15 -53.07
C GLU A 49 -44.58 -44.39 -52.29
N GLU A 50 -44.66 -45.46 -51.49
CA GLU A 50 -45.85 -45.75 -50.68
C GLU A 50 -46.10 -44.69 -49.59
N PHE A 51 -45.04 -44.18 -48.96
CA PHE A 51 -45.12 -43.09 -47.98
C PHE A 51 -45.69 -41.82 -48.62
N VAL A 52 -45.13 -41.41 -49.76
CA VAL A 52 -45.54 -40.23 -50.52
C VAL A 52 -46.99 -40.34 -50.99
N ASP A 53 -47.38 -41.50 -51.53
CA ASP A 53 -48.76 -41.77 -51.96
C ASP A 53 -49.76 -41.59 -50.81
N GLU A 54 -49.43 -42.06 -49.59
CA GLU A 54 -50.31 -41.92 -48.42
C GLU A 54 -50.42 -40.47 -47.88
N ILE A 55 -49.37 -39.65 -48.04
CA ILE A 55 -49.37 -38.26 -47.53
C ILE A 55 -49.74 -37.21 -48.59
N GLN A 56 -49.60 -37.51 -49.88
CA GLN A 56 -49.86 -36.58 -50.98
C GLN A 56 -51.21 -36.80 -51.71
N ASP A 57 -51.80 -38.02 -51.67
CA ASP A 57 -53.00 -38.34 -52.48
C ASP A 57 -54.26 -38.76 -51.69
N ALA A 58 -55.37 -38.07 -51.99
CA ALA A 58 -56.68 -38.70 -52.04
C ALA A 58 -57.09 -38.86 -53.51
N PRO A 59 -57.71 -39.97 -53.95
CA PRO A 59 -58.00 -40.28 -55.36
C PRO A 59 -58.81 -39.23 -56.16
N ASP A 60 -59.36 -38.22 -55.49
CA ASP A 60 -60.25 -37.19 -56.01
C ASP A 60 -59.86 -35.74 -55.63
N GLY A 61 -58.62 -35.52 -55.16
CA GLY A 61 -58.07 -34.17 -54.90
C GLY A 61 -58.73 -33.44 -53.72
N ARG A 62 -59.32 -34.18 -52.78
CA ARG A 62 -59.92 -33.65 -51.54
C ARG A 62 -59.08 -34.11 -50.35
N PRO A 63 -58.94 -33.33 -49.27
CA PRO A 63 -58.17 -33.76 -48.11
C PRO A 63 -58.66 -35.09 -47.54
N VAL A 64 -57.78 -35.95 -47.03
CA VAL A 64 -58.17 -37.17 -46.29
C VAL A 64 -58.88 -36.73 -45.00
N VAL A 65 -60.22 -36.83 -44.92
CA VAL A 65 -61.02 -36.30 -43.79
C VAL A 65 -61.50 -37.39 -42.80
N SER A 66 -61.35 -38.69 -43.10
CA SER A 66 -61.89 -39.75 -42.23
C SER A 66 -60.90 -40.14 -41.12
N LYS A 67 -61.30 -40.01 -39.85
CA LYS A 67 -60.56 -40.50 -38.66
C LYS A 67 -60.13 -41.97 -38.74
N GLU A 68 -60.83 -42.80 -39.53
CA GLU A 68 -60.55 -44.23 -39.71
C GLU A 68 -59.39 -44.52 -40.69
N LYS A 69 -58.85 -43.50 -41.37
CA LYS A 69 -57.72 -43.60 -42.32
C LYS A 69 -56.68 -42.51 -42.06
N ARG A 70 -56.30 -42.32 -40.80
CA ARG A 70 -55.16 -41.45 -40.48
C ARG A 70 -53.88 -42.16 -40.91
N PRO A 71 -53.01 -41.53 -41.72
CA PRO A 71 -51.68 -42.06 -41.96
C PRO A 71 -50.96 -42.16 -40.60
N CYS A 72 -50.55 -43.37 -40.25
CA CYS A 72 -49.79 -43.65 -39.03
C CYS A 72 -48.62 -44.52 -39.47
N PHE A 73 -47.42 -44.00 -39.28
CA PHE A 73 -46.18 -44.67 -39.66
C PHE A 73 -45.39 -45.11 -38.44
N ALA A 74 -46.01 -45.07 -37.26
CA ALA A 74 -45.39 -45.52 -36.03
C ALA A 74 -44.82 -46.94 -36.13
N GLY A 75 -43.59 -47.16 -35.66
CA GLY A 75 -42.89 -48.44 -35.75
C GLY A 75 -42.38 -48.81 -37.15
N ALA A 76 -42.50 -47.92 -38.14
CA ALA A 76 -42.06 -48.20 -39.50
C ALA A 76 -40.53 -48.28 -39.60
N LYS A 77 -40.04 -49.10 -40.51
CA LYS A 77 -38.61 -49.25 -40.80
C LYS A 77 -38.30 -48.62 -42.15
N PHE A 78 -37.49 -47.58 -42.21
CA PHE A 78 -37.05 -46.94 -43.44
C PHE A 78 -35.56 -47.19 -43.70
N GLY A 79 -35.16 -47.04 -44.95
CA GLY A 79 -33.76 -46.88 -45.32
C GLY A 79 -33.41 -45.41 -45.17
N THR A 80 -33.20 -44.71 -46.28
CA THR A 80 -33.14 -43.25 -46.27
C THR A 80 -34.54 -42.64 -46.48
N ILE A 81 -34.92 -41.68 -45.65
CA ILE A 81 -36.04 -40.76 -45.91
C ILE A 81 -35.47 -39.48 -46.51
N GLN A 82 -35.66 -39.22 -47.80
CA GLN A 82 -35.07 -38.05 -48.47
C GLN A 82 -36.11 -37.25 -49.23
N PHE A 83 -36.26 -35.98 -48.83
CA PHE A 83 -37.03 -34.95 -49.51
C PHE A 83 -36.14 -33.72 -49.73
N GLU A 84 -36.02 -33.30 -50.98
CA GLU A 84 -35.29 -32.09 -51.37
C GLU A 84 -36.22 -31.17 -52.16
N ASP A 85 -36.18 -29.87 -51.87
CA ASP A 85 -36.96 -28.85 -52.58
C ASP A 85 -38.47 -29.18 -52.66
N THR A 86 -39.02 -29.80 -51.61
CA THR A 86 -40.37 -30.37 -51.60
C THR A 86 -41.25 -29.74 -50.52
N GLN A 87 -42.53 -29.52 -50.81
CA GLN A 87 -43.52 -29.18 -49.79
C GLN A 87 -44.12 -30.46 -49.21
N LEU A 88 -43.72 -30.82 -48.00
CA LEU A 88 -44.14 -32.05 -47.33
C LEU A 88 -45.55 -31.88 -46.74
N ALA A 89 -46.41 -32.88 -46.97
CA ALA A 89 -47.76 -32.97 -46.38
C ALA A 89 -48.73 -31.82 -46.68
N ALA A 90 -48.56 -31.11 -47.81
CA ALA A 90 -49.45 -30.01 -48.23
C ALA A 90 -50.95 -30.38 -48.28
N ASN A 91 -51.26 -31.63 -48.65
CA ASN A 91 -52.64 -32.15 -48.75
C ASN A 91 -53.08 -33.02 -47.56
N CYS A 92 -52.19 -33.28 -46.60
CA CYS A 92 -52.54 -34.01 -45.39
C CYS A 92 -53.23 -33.06 -44.40
N SER A 93 -54.25 -33.52 -43.68
CA SER A 93 -54.92 -32.74 -42.61
C SER A 93 -54.52 -33.20 -41.22
N PHE A 94 -53.62 -34.17 -41.12
CA PHE A 94 -53.16 -34.77 -39.88
C PHE A 94 -51.66 -34.53 -39.69
N PRO A 95 -51.15 -34.56 -38.45
CA PRO A 95 -49.71 -34.68 -38.17
C PRO A 95 -49.11 -35.88 -38.91
N LEU A 96 -47.83 -35.76 -39.27
CA LEU A 96 -47.01 -36.86 -39.74
C LEU A 96 -46.48 -37.62 -38.54
N ASP A 97 -47.22 -38.64 -38.13
CA ASP A 97 -46.84 -39.53 -37.02
C ASP A 97 -45.81 -40.57 -37.50
N LEU A 98 -44.54 -40.27 -37.25
CA LEU A 98 -43.36 -41.08 -37.52
C LEU A 98 -42.68 -41.50 -36.19
N ARG A 99 -43.44 -41.65 -35.11
CA ARG A 99 -42.91 -42.10 -33.81
C ARG A 99 -42.34 -43.51 -33.87
N GLU A 100 -41.33 -43.83 -33.07
CA GLU A 100 -40.75 -45.18 -32.98
C GLU A 100 -40.26 -45.71 -34.35
N VAL A 101 -39.82 -44.83 -35.25
CA VAL A 101 -39.35 -45.21 -36.58
C VAL A 101 -37.88 -45.60 -36.54
N ASP A 102 -37.52 -46.73 -37.16
CA ASP A 102 -36.11 -47.04 -37.45
C ASP A 102 -35.78 -46.48 -38.83
N ALA A 103 -34.82 -45.56 -38.96
CA ALA A 103 -34.34 -45.06 -40.25
C ALA A 103 -32.80 -45.12 -40.33
N ARG A 104 -32.26 -45.22 -41.54
CA ARG A 104 -30.80 -45.08 -41.74
C ARG A 104 -30.36 -43.63 -41.80
N GLU A 105 -31.21 -42.76 -42.36
CA GLU A 105 -30.92 -41.33 -42.55
C GLU A 105 -32.24 -40.61 -42.83
N ILE A 106 -32.40 -39.39 -42.33
CA ILE A 106 -33.56 -38.53 -42.61
C ILE A 106 -33.04 -37.20 -43.15
N SER A 107 -33.45 -36.82 -44.35
CA SER A 107 -33.03 -35.57 -45.00
C SER A 107 -34.25 -34.85 -45.57
N LEU A 108 -34.49 -33.64 -45.09
CA LEU A 108 -35.57 -32.74 -45.50
C LEU A 108 -35.00 -31.44 -46.11
N LYS A 109 -33.78 -31.46 -46.65
CA LYS A 109 -33.07 -30.27 -47.11
C LYS A 109 -33.91 -29.38 -48.04
N SER A 110 -33.83 -28.07 -47.84
CA SER A 110 -34.51 -27.06 -48.65
C SER A 110 -36.03 -27.30 -48.81
N SER A 111 -36.67 -27.95 -47.83
CA SER A 111 -38.08 -28.35 -47.94
C SER A 111 -38.99 -27.50 -47.05
N GLU A 112 -40.29 -27.53 -47.32
CA GLU A 112 -41.32 -26.83 -46.55
C GLU A 112 -42.21 -27.85 -45.84
N VAL A 113 -42.24 -27.85 -44.51
CA VAL A 113 -43.01 -28.79 -43.69
C VAL A 113 -44.24 -28.08 -43.10
N VAL A 114 -45.39 -28.36 -43.70
CA VAL A 114 -46.66 -27.63 -43.42
C VAL A 114 -47.47 -28.27 -42.28
N ARG A 115 -47.09 -29.48 -41.86
CA ARG A 115 -47.78 -30.27 -40.83
C ARG A 115 -46.79 -30.78 -39.81
N THR A 116 -47.25 -30.83 -38.55
CA THR A 116 -46.45 -31.32 -37.42
C THR A 116 -45.77 -32.61 -37.80
N LEU A 117 -44.45 -32.63 -37.64
CA LEU A 117 -43.60 -33.79 -37.85
C LEU A 117 -43.22 -34.33 -36.48
N ASP A 118 -43.68 -35.53 -36.18
CA ASP A 118 -43.46 -36.18 -34.89
C ASP A 118 -42.59 -37.43 -35.11
N LEU A 119 -41.34 -37.34 -34.64
CA LEU A 119 -40.30 -38.35 -34.74
C LEU A 119 -40.02 -38.99 -33.37
N SER A 120 -40.89 -38.82 -32.38
CA SER A 120 -40.58 -39.19 -31.00
C SER A 120 -40.28 -40.69 -30.84
N GLY A 121 -39.31 -41.06 -30.02
CA GLY A 121 -38.92 -42.46 -29.80
C GLY A 121 -38.21 -43.13 -30.99
N SER A 122 -37.85 -42.38 -32.04
CA SER A 122 -37.27 -42.96 -33.26
C SER A 122 -35.77 -43.22 -33.13
N ASN A 123 -35.25 -44.12 -33.96
CA ASN A 123 -33.82 -44.43 -34.04
C ASN A 123 -33.29 -44.18 -35.46
N VAL A 124 -32.28 -43.31 -35.59
CA VAL A 124 -31.65 -42.95 -36.85
C VAL A 124 -30.17 -43.35 -36.84
N GLU A 125 -29.79 -44.34 -37.65
CA GLU A 125 -28.40 -44.86 -37.69
C GLU A 125 -27.36 -43.84 -38.24
N GLY A 126 -27.82 -42.75 -38.85
CA GLY A 126 -27.01 -41.73 -39.51
C GLY A 126 -27.53 -40.34 -39.20
N ASP A 127 -27.44 -39.41 -40.16
CA ASP A 127 -27.76 -38.01 -39.91
C ASP A 127 -29.26 -37.71 -40.07
N VAL A 128 -29.73 -36.73 -39.30
CA VAL A 128 -31.01 -36.04 -39.50
C VAL A 128 -30.71 -34.63 -40.00
N VAL A 129 -31.06 -34.34 -41.25
CA VAL A 129 -30.69 -33.08 -41.90
C VAL A 129 -31.90 -32.30 -42.39
N VAL A 130 -32.06 -31.10 -41.86
CA VAL A 130 -33.18 -30.18 -42.09
C VAL A 130 -32.68 -28.83 -42.68
N GLU A 131 -31.44 -28.81 -43.16
CA GLU A 131 -30.75 -27.62 -43.67
C GLU A 131 -31.60 -26.78 -44.66
N ASN A 132 -31.63 -25.46 -44.47
CA ASN A 132 -32.34 -24.47 -45.31
C ASN A 132 -33.85 -24.74 -45.48
N SER A 133 -34.50 -25.37 -44.50
CA SER A 133 -35.93 -25.74 -44.59
C SER A 133 -36.84 -24.78 -43.82
N VAL A 134 -38.13 -24.77 -44.15
CA VAL A 134 -39.14 -23.92 -43.47
C VAL A 134 -40.20 -24.80 -42.82
N PHE A 135 -40.47 -24.57 -41.54
CA PHE A 135 -41.46 -25.29 -40.75
C PHE A 135 -42.57 -24.32 -40.30
N ASP A 136 -43.71 -24.38 -41.00
CA ASP A 136 -44.95 -23.70 -40.61
C ASP A 136 -45.66 -24.40 -39.41
N SER A 137 -45.05 -25.46 -38.89
CA SER A 137 -45.62 -26.42 -37.96
C SER A 137 -44.57 -26.91 -36.95
N GLU A 138 -45.04 -27.59 -35.90
CA GLU A 138 -44.16 -28.10 -34.83
C GLU A 138 -43.27 -29.24 -35.34
N LEU A 139 -42.01 -29.25 -34.90
CA LEU A 139 -41.09 -30.38 -35.02
C LEU A 139 -40.92 -30.98 -33.62
N ILE A 140 -41.34 -32.24 -33.45
CA ILE A 140 -41.24 -32.97 -32.19
C ILE A 140 -40.28 -34.14 -32.44
N CYS A 141 -39.15 -34.13 -31.74
CA CYS A 141 -38.13 -35.15 -31.83
C CYS A 141 -37.84 -35.76 -30.46
N ASP A 142 -38.78 -35.70 -29.53
CA ASP A 142 -38.56 -36.12 -28.14
C ASP A 142 -38.15 -37.61 -28.06
N ASP A 143 -37.17 -37.99 -27.23
CA ASP A 143 -36.70 -39.39 -27.10
C ASP A 143 -36.16 -39.97 -28.43
N ILE A 144 -35.58 -39.15 -29.31
CA ILE A 144 -34.94 -39.63 -30.55
C ILE A 144 -33.48 -40.00 -30.31
N ASP A 145 -33.08 -41.18 -30.79
CA ASP A 145 -31.69 -41.64 -30.85
C ASP A 145 -31.10 -41.40 -32.24
N ILE A 146 -30.06 -40.57 -32.35
CA ILE A 146 -29.37 -40.25 -33.62
C ILE A 146 -27.89 -40.66 -33.50
N SER A 147 -27.47 -41.71 -34.21
CA SER A 147 -26.06 -42.14 -34.22
C SER A 147 -25.14 -41.24 -35.05
N GLY A 148 -25.71 -40.33 -35.84
CA GLY A 148 -25.00 -39.30 -36.62
C GLY A 148 -25.17 -37.89 -36.02
N SER A 149 -25.23 -36.88 -36.89
CA SER A 149 -25.50 -35.49 -36.50
C SER A 149 -26.95 -35.07 -36.74
N LEU A 150 -27.42 -34.11 -35.93
CA LEU A 150 -28.68 -33.39 -36.16
C LEU A 150 -28.37 -31.99 -36.69
N ASP A 151 -28.63 -31.77 -37.98
CA ASP A 151 -28.32 -30.52 -38.69
C ASP A 151 -29.61 -29.76 -39.05
N LEU A 152 -29.90 -28.71 -38.29
CA LEU A 152 -31.01 -27.77 -38.48
C LEU A 152 -30.54 -26.43 -39.10
N SER A 153 -29.33 -26.38 -39.66
CA SER A 153 -28.70 -25.14 -40.09
C SER A 153 -29.56 -24.35 -41.08
N LYS A 154 -29.70 -23.04 -40.86
CA LYS A 154 -30.45 -22.11 -41.72
C LYS A 154 -31.93 -22.46 -41.91
N ALA A 155 -32.48 -23.33 -41.08
CA ALA A 155 -33.90 -23.62 -41.08
C ALA A 155 -34.67 -22.50 -40.36
N GLU A 156 -35.92 -22.27 -40.77
CA GLU A 156 -36.84 -21.31 -40.16
C GLU A 156 -38.02 -22.06 -39.54
N PHE A 157 -38.24 -21.87 -38.23
CA PHE A 157 -39.31 -22.51 -37.47
C PHE A 157 -40.31 -21.46 -36.96
N ASP A 158 -41.51 -21.46 -37.54
CA ASP A 158 -42.63 -20.60 -37.15
C ASP A 158 -43.37 -21.11 -35.89
N ARG A 159 -43.04 -22.32 -35.45
CA ARG A 159 -43.61 -23.00 -34.28
C ARG A 159 -42.51 -23.59 -33.41
N PRO A 160 -42.81 -23.91 -32.13
CA PRO A 160 -41.83 -24.49 -31.23
C PRO A 160 -41.22 -25.79 -31.78
N VAL A 161 -39.94 -25.97 -31.51
CA VAL A 161 -39.20 -27.23 -31.74
C VAL A 161 -38.93 -27.87 -30.39
N SER A 162 -39.25 -29.15 -30.27
CA SER A 162 -39.04 -29.95 -29.06
C SER A 162 -37.97 -31.00 -29.32
N LEU A 163 -36.87 -30.90 -28.58
CA LEU A 163 -35.75 -31.84 -28.56
C LEU A 163 -35.56 -32.34 -27.11
N VAL A 164 -36.63 -32.79 -26.46
CA VAL A 164 -36.56 -33.27 -25.08
C VAL A 164 -36.02 -34.70 -25.04
N ASP A 165 -35.03 -34.97 -24.19
CA ASP A 165 -34.44 -36.32 -24.02
C ASP A 165 -33.90 -36.87 -25.35
N VAL A 166 -33.14 -36.04 -26.08
CA VAL A 166 -32.63 -36.39 -27.42
C VAL A 166 -31.16 -36.77 -27.33
N THR A 167 -30.81 -37.95 -27.86
CA THR A 167 -29.40 -38.38 -27.95
C THR A 167 -28.86 -38.20 -29.36
N VAL A 168 -27.76 -37.46 -29.49
CA VAL A 168 -27.02 -37.24 -30.74
C VAL A 168 -25.56 -37.68 -30.53
N ASP A 169 -25.17 -38.84 -31.05
CA ASP A 169 -23.78 -39.33 -30.94
C ASP A 169 -22.77 -38.40 -31.64
N GLY A 170 -23.22 -37.62 -32.63
CA GLY A 170 -22.45 -36.63 -33.38
C GLY A 170 -22.68 -35.19 -32.92
N ASP A 171 -22.72 -34.25 -33.89
CA ASP A 171 -22.91 -32.82 -33.62
C ASP A 171 -24.40 -32.41 -33.69
N LEU A 172 -24.82 -31.49 -32.81
CA LEU A 172 -26.09 -30.76 -32.91
C LEU A 172 -25.83 -29.37 -33.50
N ILE A 173 -26.28 -29.13 -34.73
CA ILE A 173 -25.95 -27.93 -35.52
C ILE A 173 -27.22 -27.13 -35.81
N LEU A 174 -27.26 -25.90 -35.30
CA LEU A 174 -28.35 -24.93 -35.40
C LEU A 174 -27.90 -23.65 -36.14
N ASP A 175 -26.75 -23.71 -36.83
CA ASP A 175 -26.07 -22.54 -37.40
C ASP A 175 -26.96 -21.77 -38.39
N GLY A 176 -27.15 -20.47 -38.13
CA GLY A 176 -27.95 -19.57 -38.96
C GLY A 176 -29.45 -19.85 -38.95
N ALA A 177 -29.93 -20.74 -38.07
CA ALA A 177 -31.35 -21.07 -37.97
C ALA A 177 -32.14 -19.97 -37.25
N THR A 178 -33.45 -19.88 -37.53
CA THR A 178 -34.35 -18.90 -36.91
C THR A 178 -35.52 -19.62 -36.22
N PHE A 179 -35.68 -19.39 -34.92
CA PHE A 179 -36.74 -19.97 -34.09
C PHE A 179 -37.65 -18.87 -33.56
N HIS A 180 -38.83 -18.70 -34.16
CA HIS A 180 -39.75 -17.62 -33.77
C HIS A 180 -40.45 -17.86 -32.43
N ASN A 181 -40.61 -19.12 -32.01
CA ASN A 181 -41.31 -19.51 -30.77
C ASN A 181 -40.46 -20.45 -29.89
N GLY A 182 -39.13 -20.24 -29.90
CA GLY A 182 -38.18 -20.95 -29.04
C GLY A 182 -37.90 -22.40 -29.44
N ILE A 183 -36.93 -22.98 -28.75
CA ILE A 183 -36.54 -24.38 -28.83
C ILE A 183 -36.37 -24.92 -27.41
N ASN A 184 -36.86 -26.13 -27.17
CA ASN A 184 -36.66 -26.84 -25.91
C ASN A 184 -35.61 -27.94 -26.13
N CYS A 185 -34.42 -27.76 -25.56
CA CYS A 185 -33.32 -28.71 -25.62
C CYS A 185 -33.04 -29.32 -24.23
N ASN A 186 -34.09 -29.50 -23.43
CA ASN A 186 -33.94 -30.11 -22.12
C ASN A 186 -33.54 -31.59 -22.25
N GLU A 187 -32.62 -32.05 -21.41
CA GLU A 187 -32.13 -33.43 -21.38
C GLU A 187 -31.54 -33.88 -22.72
N VAL A 188 -31.02 -32.95 -23.54
CA VAL A 188 -30.30 -33.31 -24.77
C VAL A 188 -28.90 -33.83 -24.42
N ASP A 189 -28.53 -34.99 -24.98
CA ASP A 189 -27.18 -35.58 -24.89
C ASP A 189 -26.50 -35.45 -26.27
N VAL A 190 -25.41 -34.68 -26.34
CA VAL A 190 -24.64 -34.44 -27.56
C VAL A 190 -23.21 -34.98 -27.38
N GLY A 191 -22.91 -36.10 -28.04
CA GLY A 191 -21.59 -36.74 -28.04
C GLY A 191 -20.49 -35.93 -28.75
N GLY A 192 -20.86 -34.97 -29.60
CA GLY A 192 -19.99 -34.02 -30.30
C GLY A 192 -20.18 -32.57 -29.85
N ASN A 193 -20.19 -31.64 -30.80
CA ASN A 193 -20.33 -30.20 -30.54
C ASN A 193 -21.78 -29.75 -30.65
N LEU A 194 -22.14 -28.74 -29.85
CA LEU A 194 -23.37 -27.98 -29.96
C LEU A 194 -23.07 -26.61 -30.59
N SER A 195 -23.57 -26.37 -31.81
CA SER A 195 -23.30 -25.13 -32.55
C SER A 195 -24.59 -24.37 -32.84
N LEU A 196 -24.68 -23.12 -32.39
CA LEU A 196 -25.79 -22.18 -32.55
C LEU A 196 -25.36 -20.89 -33.27
N LYS A 197 -24.31 -20.95 -34.06
CA LYS A 197 -23.64 -19.76 -34.60
C LYS A 197 -24.56 -18.97 -35.51
N GLU A 198 -24.58 -17.65 -35.40
CA GLU A 198 -25.43 -16.78 -36.23
C GLU A 198 -26.94 -17.11 -36.16
N ALA A 199 -27.40 -17.89 -35.17
CA ALA A 199 -28.81 -18.24 -35.01
C ALA A 199 -29.62 -17.11 -34.36
N GLU A 200 -30.94 -17.09 -34.61
CA GLU A 200 -31.86 -16.11 -34.03
C GLU A 200 -32.99 -16.81 -33.25
N PHE A 201 -33.10 -16.50 -31.96
CA PHE A 201 -34.15 -17.01 -31.07
C PHE A 201 -35.11 -15.89 -30.67
N GLY A 202 -36.36 -16.01 -31.13
CA GLY A 202 -37.46 -15.08 -30.82
C GLY A 202 -38.10 -15.27 -29.45
N ASP A 203 -37.87 -16.41 -28.81
CA ASP A 203 -38.39 -16.78 -27.48
C ASP A 203 -37.26 -17.44 -26.65
N LYS A 204 -37.56 -17.85 -25.42
CA LYS A 204 -36.59 -18.45 -24.49
C LYS A 204 -35.99 -19.75 -25.04
N VAL A 205 -34.68 -19.93 -24.82
CA VAL A 205 -33.95 -21.18 -25.05
C VAL A 205 -33.64 -21.85 -23.73
N SER A 206 -33.84 -23.16 -23.64
CA SER A 206 -33.64 -23.97 -22.43
C SER A 206 -32.75 -25.16 -22.72
N PHE A 207 -31.73 -25.34 -21.88
CA PHE A 207 -30.79 -26.47 -21.84
C PHE A 207 -30.80 -27.08 -20.42
N GLU A 208 -31.99 -27.34 -19.88
CA GLU A 208 -32.11 -27.93 -18.55
C GLU A 208 -31.76 -29.42 -18.62
N GLY A 209 -30.81 -29.92 -17.83
CA GLY A 209 -30.41 -31.33 -17.89
C GLY A 209 -29.56 -31.70 -19.11
N ALA A 210 -29.06 -30.72 -19.87
CA ALA A 210 -28.33 -31.00 -21.11
C ALA A 210 -26.89 -31.48 -20.83
N GLU A 211 -26.46 -32.53 -21.54
CA GLU A 211 -25.09 -33.06 -21.53
C GLU A 211 -24.46 -32.80 -22.91
N VAL A 212 -23.34 -32.08 -22.95
CA VAL A 212 -22.60 -31.82 -24.20
C VAL A 212 -21.13 -32.18 -24.01
N PHE A 213 -20.67 -33.19 -24.74
CA PHE A 213 -19.31 -33.69 -24.62
C PHE A 213 -18.25 -32.76 -25.24
N GLY A 214 -18.58 -32.01 -26.30
CA GLY A 214 -17.66 -31.12 -27.01
C GLY A 214 -17.92 -29.61 -26.82
N ASP A 215 -17.53 -28.81 -27.82
CA ASP A 215 -17.67 -27.35 -27.80
C ASP A 215 -19.14 -26.90 -27.81
N VAL A 216 -19.44 -25.83 -27.07
CA VAL A 216 -20.73 -25.15 -27.12
C VAL A 216 -20.53 -23.76 -27.70
N SER A 217 -20.94 -23.54 -28.94
CA SER A 217 -20.74 -22.27 -29.62
C SER A 217 -22.05 -21.52 -29.88
N MET A 218 -22.19 -20.36 -29.27
CA MET A 218 -23.29 -19.40 -29.43
C MET A 218 -22.77 -18.08 -30.00
N SER A 219 -21.78 -18.16 -30.89
CA SER A 219 -21.13 -16.97 -31.42
C SER A 219 -22.02 -16.26 -32.44
N ASP A 220 -22.07 -14.93 -32.37
CA ASP A 220 -22.90 -14.08 -33.23
C ASP A 220 -24.41 -14.44 -33.16
N THR A 221 -24.86 -15.09 -32.09
CA THR A 221 -26.24 -15.52 -31.87
C THR A 221 -27.08 -14.39 -31.27
N THR A 222 -28.36 -14.28 -31.66
CA THR A 222 -29.31 -13.33 -31.06
C THR A 222 -30.33 -14.06 -30.18
N PHE A 223 -30.43 -13.68 -28.91
CA PHE A 223 -31.46 -14.17 -27.97
C PHE A 223 -32.41 -13.04 -27.56
N ARG A 224 -33.69 -13.14 -27.94
CA ARG A 224 -34.69 -12.08 -27.63
C ARG A 224 -35.23 -12.12 -26.21
N GLU A 225 -35.45 -13.31 -25.63
CA GLU A 225 -36.03 -13.49 -24.28
C GLU A 225 -35.03 -14.09 -23.26
N GLY A 226 -33.84 -14.49 -23.71
CA GLY A 226 -32.76 -15.04 -22.86
C GLY A 226 -32.52 -16.53 -23.02
N ILE A 227 -31.55 -17.04 -22.26
CA ILE A 227 -31.08 -18.43 -22.26
C ILE A 227 -31.00 -18.96 -20.83
N CYS A 228 -31.42 -20.20 -20.63
CA CYS A 228 -31.38 -20.90 -19.36
C CYS A 228 -30.59 -22.20 -19.50
N ILE A 229 -29.50 -22.30 -18.74
CA ILE A 229 -28.65 -23.48 -18.58
C ILE A 229 -28.83 -23.88 -17.11
N HIS A 230 -29.39 -25.05 -16.86
CA HIS A 230 -29.72 -25.48 -15.51
C HIS A 230 -29.48 -26.98 -15.37
N ASP A 231 -28.83 -27.45 -14.31
CA ASP A 231 -28.55 -28.88 -14.13
C ASP A 231 -27.85 -29.49 -15.37
N ALA A 232 -26.95 -28.72 -16.00
CA ALA A 232 -26.32 -29.10 -17.27
C ALA A 232 -24.83 -29.44 -17.10
N GLU A 233 -24.35 -30.43 -17.85
CA GLU A 233 -22.92 -30.78 -17.94
C GLU A 233 -22.40 -30.37 -19.33
N LEU A 234 -21.56 -29.33 -19.38
CA LEU A 234 -21.08 -28.78 -20.64
C LEU A 234 -19.56 -28.97 -20.81
N ALA A 235 -19.18 -29.35 -22.03
CA ALA A 235 -17.81 -29.54 -22.51
C ALA A 235 -17.04 -30.60 -21.70
N GLU A 236 -17.62 -31.78 -21.51
CA GLU A 236 -17.08 -32.83 -20.62
C GLU A 236 -15.73 -33.43 -21.06
N LEU A 237 -15.38 -33.41 -22.35
CA LEU A 237 -14.15 -34.02 -22.85
C LEU A 237 -12.93 -33.13 -22.53
N GLY A 238 -12.54 -33.11 -21.25
CA GLY A 238 -11.46 -32.33 -20.63
C GLY A 238 -10.13 -32.20 -21.39
N GLY A 239 -10.15 -31.45 -22.48
CA GLY A 239 -9.02 -30.91 -23.21
C GLY A 239 -9.13 -29.39 -23.16
N PHE A 240 -8.04 -28.72 -22.78
CA PHE A 240 -7.95 -27.26 -22.65
C PHE A 240 -8.33 -26.41 -23.89
N ASP A 241 -8.81 -27.03 -24.97
CA ASP A 241 -9.23 -26.35 -26.19
C ASP A 241 -10.76 -26.17 -26.28
N GLU A 242 -11.54 -26.87 -25.45
CA GLU A 242 -13.00 -26.76 -25.48
C GLU A 242 -13.49 -25.47 -24.81
N VAL A 243 -14.58 -24.88 -25.29
CA VAL A 243 -15.09 -23.56 -24.83
C VAL A 243 -16.62 -23.48 -24.89
N VAL A 244 -17.22 -22.80 -23.90
CA VAL A 244 -18.59 -22.28 -24.01
C VAL A 244 -18.50 -20.83 -24.48
N ASP A 245 -18.78 -20.59 -25.77
CA ASP A 245 -18.47 -19.33 -26.45
C ASP A 245 -19.71 -18.52 -26.82
N PHE A 246 -19.89 -17.36 -26.20
CA PHE A 246 -20.94 -16.38 -26.52
C PHE A 246 -20.43 -15.22 -27.40
N SER A 247 -19.22 -15.31 -27.99
CA SER A 247 -18.58 -14.19 -28.67
C SER A 247 -19.46 -13.54 -29.75
N GLY A 248 -19.64 -12.22 -29.69
CA GLY A 248 -20.45 -11.46 -30.65
C GLY A 248 -21.97 -11.58 -30.46
N ALA A 249 -22.44 -12.28 -29.41
CA ALA A 249 -23.86 -12.47 -29.18
C ALA A 249 -24.58 -11.17 -28.74
N ASP A 250 -25.82 -11.01 -29.23
CA ASP A 250 -26.77 -9.97 -28.82
C ASP A 250 -27.87 -10.62 -27.95
N ILE A 251 -27.86 -10.36 -26.65
CA ILE A 251 -28.72 -11.01 -25.67
C ILE A 251 -29.60 -9.97 -24.98
N TYR A 252 -30.90 -10.00 -25.26
CA TYR A 252 -31.86 -9.02 -24.75
C TYR A 252 -32.55 -9.43 -23.43
N GLY A 253 -32.53 -10.72 -23.12
CA GLY A 253 -33.02 -11.27 -21.86
C GLY A 253 -31.88 -11.82 -21.00
N PRO A 254 -32.18 -12.46 -19.86
CA PRO A 254 -31.15 -12.93 -18.94
C PRO A 254 -30.40 -14.15 -19.50
N VAL A 255 -29.12 -14.25 -19.14
CA VAL A 255 -28.34 -15.48 -19.22
C VAL A 255 -28.31 -16.07 -17.81
N THR A 256 -28.96 -17.20 -17.60
CA THR A 256 -28.97 -17.89 -16.30
C THR A 256 -28.24 -19.23 -16.43
N ILE A 257 -27.20 -19.42 -15.63
CA ILE A 257 -26.47 -20.67 -15.44
C ILE A 257 -26.67 -21.07 -13.98
N ALA A 258 -27.29 -22.21 -13.71
CA ALA A 258 -27.57 -22.64 -12.34
C ALA A 258 -27.38 -24.15 -12.16
N ASP A 259 -26.90 -24.59 -10.99
CA ASP A 259 -26.76 -26.01 -10.66
C ASP A 259 -25.99 -26.81 -11.75
N SER A 260 -25.07 -26.18 -12.47
CA SER A 260 -24.44 -26.73 -13.69
C SER A 260 -22.92 -26.84 -13.58
N ASP A 261 -22.35 -27.84 -14.24
CA ASP A 261 -20.91 -28.11 -14.32
C ASP A 261 -20.36 -27.71 -15.70
N ILE A 262 -19.53 -26.68 -15.75
CA ILE A 262 -18.87 -26.24 -16.98
C ILE A 262 -17.39 -26.59 -16.88
N HIS A 263 -16.98 -27.61 -17.62
CA HIS A 263 -15.63 -28.18 -17.53
C HIS A 263 -14.55 -27.33 -18.22
N ASN A 264 -14.94 -26.27 -18.91
CA ASN A 264 -14.10 -25.45 -19.79
C ASN A 264 -14.38 -23.94 -19.65
N PRO A 265 -13.55 -23.05 -20.25
CA PRO A 265 -13.76 -21.61 -20.13
C PRO A 265 -15.09 -21.13 -20.72
N LEU A 266 -15.72 -20.18 -20.01
CA LEU A 266 -16.90 -19.45 -20.46
C LEU A 266 -16.46 -18.09 -21.03
N GLN A 267 -16.67 -17.88 -22.33
CA GLN A 267 -16.19 -16.68 -23.03
C GLN A 267 -17.33 -15.78 -23.48
N LEU A 268 -17.26 -14.51 -23.08
CA LEU A 268 -18.15 -13.43 -23.50
C LEU A 268 -17.30 -12.31 -24.10
N LYS A 269 -17.01 -12.41 -25.40
CA LYS A 269 -16.22 -11.41 -26.12
C LYS A 269 -17.08 -10.62 -27.10
N ASP A 270 -16.95 -9.30 -27.09
CA ASP A 270 -17.74 -8.43 -27.98
C ASP A 270 -19.27 -8.67 -27.83
N VAL A 271 -19.71 -9.01 -26.60
CA VAL A 271 -21.11 -9.33 -26.27
C VAL A 271 -21.88 -8.09 -25.88
N HIS A 272 -23.16 -8.04 -26.24
CA HIS A 272 -24.12 -7.05 -25.78
C HIS A 272 -25.23 -7.74 -25.00
N LEU A 273 -25.25 -7.58 -23.68
CA LEU A 273 -26.23 -8.16 -22.76
C LEU A 273 -27.04 -7.03 -22.08
N ASP A 274 -28.31 -6.90 -22.44
CA ASP A 274 -29.21 -5.81 -21.97
C ASP A 274 -29.88 -6.11 -20.62
N ASP A 275 -29.76 -7.33 -20.10
CA ASP A 275 -30.30 -7.77 -18.82
C ASP A 275 -29.15 -8.36 -17.99
N LYS A 276 -29.41 -9.34 -17.11
CA LYS A 276 -28.39 -9.91 -16.23
C LYS A 276 -27.68 -11.16 -16.78
N LEU A 277 -26.39 -11.30 -16.45
CA LEU A 277 -25.67 -12.57 -16.39
C LEU A 277 -25.75 -13.06 -14.95
N ALA A 278 -26.48 -14.16 -14.72
CA ALA A 278 -26.63 -14.78 -13.41
C ALA A 278 -26.02 -16.19 -13.42
N ILE A 279 -25.03 -16.42 -12.55
CA ILE A 279 -24.41 -17.74 -12.36
C ILE A 279 -24.57 -18.11 -10.88
N GLU A 280 -25.29 -19.20 -10.61
CA GLU A 280 -25.71 -19.59 -9.25
C GLU A 280 -25.41 -21.08 -9.00
N ASP A 281 -24.84 -21.43 -7.85
CA ASP A 281 -24.65 -22.84 -7.42
C ASP A 281 -23.97 -23.74 -8.49
N SER A 282 -22.88 -23.25 -9.11
CA SER A 282 -22.28 -23.86 -10.31
C SER A 282 -20.76 -24.01 -10.21
N ASP A 283 -20.21 -25.10 -10.74
CA ASP A 283 -18.76 -25.33 -10.81
C ASP A 283 -18.24 -25.05 -12.23
N ILE A 284 -17.37 -24.05 -12.37
CA ILE A 284 -16.74 -23.68 -13.64
C ILE A 284 -15.24 -23.97 -13.55
N VAL A 285 -14.83 -25.12 -14.06
CA VAL A 285 -13.42 -25.57 -14.00
C VAL A 285 -12.49 -24.56 -14.71
N GLY A 286 -12.98 -23.95 -15.79
CA GLY A 286 -12.25 -22.96 -16.59
C GLY A 286 -12.30 -21.53 -16.06
N ASP A 287 -11.94 -20.58 -16.92
CA ASP A 287 -12.01 -19.15 -16.65
C ASP A 287 -13.35 -18.59 -17.16
N ILE A 288 -13.93 -17.62 -16.43
CA ILE A 288 -14.99 -16.75 -16.96
C ILE A 288 -14.32 -15.50 -17.52
N ILE A 289 -14.38 -15.32 -18.84
CA ILE A 289 -13.69 -14.25 -19.54
C ILE A 289 -14.70 -13.35 -20.24
N VAL A 290 -14.84 -12.12 -19.73
CA VAL A 290 -15.60 -11.05 -20.38
C VAL A 290 -14.62 -10.05 -20.99
N GLU A 291 -14.64 -9.89 -22.31
CA GLU A 291 -13.74 -8.98 -23.03
C GLU A 291 -14.52 -8.07 -23.99
N SER A 292 -14.20 -6.76 -24.00
CA SER A 292 -14.77 -5.79 -24.95
C SER A 292 -16.31 -5.81 -25.04
N SER A 293 -16.98 -6.12 -23.93
CA SER A 293 -18.43 -6.36 -23.88
C SER A 293 -19.18 -5.27 -23.13
N ASN A 294 -20.48 -5.15 -23.37
CA ASN A 294 -21.40 -4.34 -22.57
C ASN A 294 -22.40 -5.27 -21.89
N LEU A 295 -22.39 -5.27 -20.57
CA LEU A 295 -23.32 -6.05 -19.74
C LEU A 295 -24.14 -5.09 -18.88
N GLU A 296 -25.43 -5.33 -18.66
CA GLU A 296 -26.17 -4.58 -17.64
C GLU A 296 -25.71 -5.05 -16.26
N ASP A 297 -26.10 -6.24 -15.83
CA ASP A 297 -25.77 -6.76 -14.49
C ASP A 297 -24.96 -8.07 -14.56
N VAL A 298 -23.99 -8.23 -13.65
CA VAL A 298 -23.24 -9.46 -13.42
C VAL A 298 -23.45 -9.90 -11.98
N ASP A 299 -24.25 -10.95 -11.79
CA ASP A 299 -24.54 -11.55 -10.50
C ASP A 299 -23.95 -12.97 -10.47
N ILE A 300 -23.00 -13.25 -9.57
CA ILE A 300 -22.37 -14.56 -9.41
C ILE A 300 -22.45 -14.96 -7.94
N GLU A 301 -23.14 -16.08 -7.65
CA GLU A 301 -23.43 -16.54 -6.29
C GLU A 301 -23.08 -18.02 -6.12
N TYR A 302 -22.30 -18.39 -5.09
CA TYR A 302 -21.94 -19.79 -4.78
C TYR A 302 -21.30 -20.53 -5.96
N VAL A 303 -20.26 -19.94 -6.54
CA VAL A 303 -19.57 -20.48 -7.73
C VAL A 303 -18.11 -20.78 -7.40
N GLU A 304 -17.59 -21.91 -7.88
CA GLU A 304 -16.15 -22.19 -7.94
C GLU A 304 -15.64 -21.90 -9.37
N VAL A 305 -14.61 -21.07 -9.51
CA VAL A 305 -14.02 -20.71 -10.82
C VAL A 305 -12.51 -20.55 -10.77
N SER A 306 -11.79 -20.89 -11.83
CA SER A 306 -10.34 -20.61 -11.89
C SER A 306 -10.07 -19.10 -11.85
N VAL A 307 -10.52 -18.36 -12.88
CA VAL A 307 -10.35 -16.90 -12.95
C VAL A 307 -11.63 -16.25 -13.43
N LEU A 308 -12.07 -15.21 -12.73
CA LEU A 308 -13.07 -14.26 -13.24
C LEU A 308 -12.35 -13.03 -13.77
N LYS A 309 -12.41 -12.81 -15.08
CA LYS A 309 -11.77 -11.67 -15.75
C LYS A 309 -12.78 -10.85 -16.53
N ILE A 310 -12.86 -9.55 -16.21
CA ILE A 310 -13.60 -8.55 -16.98
C ILE A 310 -12.61 -7.49 -17.50
N ASP A 311 -12.45 -7.43 -18.81
CA ASP A 311 -11.43 -6.62 -19.49
C ASP A 311 -12.04 -5.73 -20.56
N SER A 312 -11.65 -4.45 -20.55
CA SER A 312 -12.01 -3.49 -21.59
C SER A 312 -13.53 -3.39 -21.84
N SER A 313 -14.32 -3.63 -20.79
CA SER A 313 -15.76 -3.80 -20.86
C SER A 313 -16.51 -2.72 -20.07
N ASN A 314 -17.81 -2.59 -20.31
CA ASN A 314 -18.71 -1.76 -19.52
C ASN A 314 -19.73 -2.64 -18.83
N THR A 315 -19.98 -2.37 -17.55
CA THR A 315 -21.03 -3.04 -16.76
C THR A 315 -21.77 -2.03 -15.89
N HIS A 316 -23.05 -2.28 -15.61
CA HIS A 316 -23.80 -1.52 -14.61
C HIS A 316 -23.45 -2.02 -13.20
N ASP A 317 -24.10 -3.08 -12.72
CA ASP A 317 -23.83 -3.65 -11.40
C ASP A 317 -23.00 -4.94 -11.50
N VAL A 318 -22.08 -5.13 -10.55
CA VAL A 318 -21.36 -6.38 -10.38
C VAL A 318 -21.47 -6.83 -8.92
N ARG A 319 -22.11 -7.98 -8.70
CA ARG A 319 -22.32 -8.58 -7.38
C ARG A 319 -21.74 -9.98 -7.37
N LEU A 320 -20.75 -10.17 -6.51
CA LEU A 320 -20.12 -11.45 -6.28
C LEU A 320 -20.39 -11.84 -4.82
N PHE A 321 -20.93 -13.03 -4.62
CA PHE A 321 -21.29 -13.53 -3.30
C PHE A 321 -20.84 -14.99 -3.15
N ASP A 322 -20.04 -15.26 -2.11
CA ASP A 322 -19.55 -16.62 -1.81
C ASP A 322 -18.85 -17.27 -3.03
N LEU A 323 -18.08 -16.46 -3.77
CA LEU A 323 -17.28 -16.90 -4.91
C LEU A 323 -15.93 -17.47 -4.44
N GLU A 324 -15.62 -18.71 -4.82
CA GLU A 324 -14.31 -19.31 -4.63
C GLU A 324 -13.52 -19.23 -5.95
N ALA A 325 -12.36 -18.54 -5.96
CA ALA A 325 -11.57 -18.41 -7.18
C ALA A 325 -10.05 -18.35 -6.99
N GLU A 326 -9.25 -18.66 -8.03
CA GLU A 326 -7.82 -18.35 -7.97
C GLU A 326 -7.58 -16.83 -7.96
N SER A 327 -8.30 -16.10 -8.83
CA SER A 327 -8.19 -14.65 -8.93
C SER A 327 -9.37 -13.98 -9.60
N ILE A 328 -9.58 -12.72 -9.25
CA ILE A 328 -10.53 -11.81 -9.90
C ILE A 328 -9.76 -10.64 -10.53
N GLU A 329 -10.04 -10.36 -11.80
CA GLU A 329 -9.40 -9.31 -12.58
C GLU A 329 -10.41 -8.39 -13.25
N PHE A 330 -10.42 -7.12 -12.85
CA PHE A 330 -11.06 -6.05 -13.61
C PHE A 330 -9.97 -5.16 -14.21
N VAL A 331 -9.92 -5.10 -15.54
CA VAL A 331 -8.89 -4.37 -16.28
C VAL A 331 -9.56 -3.43 -17.27
N GLN A 332 -9.22 -2.14 -17.24
CA GLN A 332 -9.74 -1.14 -18.21
C GLN A 332 -11.27 -1.13 -18.32
N THR A 333 -11.94 -1.45 -17.21
CA THR A 333 -13.39 -1.67 -17.15
C THR A 333 -14.09 -0.47 -16.50
N SER A 334 -15.24 -0.09 -17.04
CA SER A 334 -16.11 0.94 -16.46
C SER A 334 -17.31 0.29 -15.79
N ILE A 335 -17.50 0.55 -14.50
CA ILE A 335 -18.62 0.06 -13.70
C ILE A 335 -19.50 1.26 -13.34
N GLU A 336 -20.68 1.35 -13.95
CA GLU A 336 -21.58 2.50 -13.78
C GLU A 336 -22.38 2.44 -12.47
N GLY A 337 -22.73 1.24 -12.04
CA GLY A 337 -23.42 0.91 -10.80
C GLY A 337 -22.45 0.51 -9.69
N GLU A 338 -22.92 -0.37 -8.81
CA GLU A 338 -22.22 -0.85 -7.62
C GLU A 338 -21.28 -2.02 -7.95
N LEU A 339 -20.11 -2.05 -7.30
CA LEU A 339 -19.23 -3.21 -7.28
C LEU A 339 -19.24 -3.78 -5.86
N HIS A 340 -19.88 -4.92 -5.67
CA HIS A 340 -20.08 -5.55 -4.37
C HIS A 340 -19.49 -6.95 -4.37
N LEU A 341 -18.52 -7.18 -3.49
CA LEU A 341 -17.90 -8.48 -3.22
C LEU A 341 -18.18 -8.84 -1.76
N GLU A 342 -18.79 -9.99 -1.52
CA GLU A 342 -19.18 -10.43 -0.18
C GLU A 342 -18.88 -11.91 0.08
N SER A 343 -18.12 -12.18 1.14
CA SER A 343 -17.72 -13.53 1.55
C SER A 343 -16.87 -14.30 0.53
N ASP A 344 -16.32 -13.63 -0.48
CA ASP A 344 -15.50 -14.28 -1.52
C ASP A 344 -14.13 -14.73 -1.00
N GLU A 345 -13.68 -15.91 -1.44
CA GLU A 345 -12.37 -16.49 -1.12
C GLU A 345 -11.49 -16.62 -2.37
N LEU A 346 -10.38 -15.87 -2.37
CA LEU A 346 -9.45 -15.81 -3.49
C LEU A 346 -8.08 -16.36 -3.13
N ASP A 347 -7.57 -17.35 -3.85
CA ASP A 347 -6.26 -17.94 -3.53
C ASP A 347 -5.08 -16.99 -3.80
N ARG A 348 -5.13 -16.22 -4.90
CA ARG A 348 -3.98 -15.44 -5.39
C ARG A 348 -4.18 -13.94 -5.30
N TYR A 349 -5.13 -13.35 -6.03
CA TYR A 349 -5.25 -11.88 -6.03
C TYR A 349 -6.60 -11.37 -6.51
N LEU A 350 -6.90 -10.15 -6.06
CA LEU A 350 -7.94 -9.29 -6.62
C LEU A 350 -7.26 -8.07 -7.25
N LEU A 351 -7.47 -7.89 -8.55
CA LEU A 351 -6.86 -6.83 -9.35
C LEU A 351 -7.94 -5.92 -9.94
N LEU A 352 -7.98 -4.67 -9.49
CA LEU A 352 -8.77 -3.58 -10.06
C LEU A 352 -7.83 -2.57 -10.71
N LYS A 353 -7.53 -2.75 -12.00
CA LYS A 353 -6.53 -1.97 -12.74
C LYS A 353 -7.14 -1.08 -13.81
N GLU A 354 -6.83 0.21 -13.76
CA GLU A 354 -7.31 1.21 -14.73
C GLU A 354 -8.84 1.21 -14.84
N ILE A 355 -9.54 0.88 -13.75
CA ILE A 355 -10.99 0.84 -13.73
C ILE A 355 -11.57 2.20 -13.36
N MET A 356 -12.81 2.45 -13.78
CA MET A 356 -13.60 3.59 -13.31
C MET A 356 -14.89 3.09 -12.69
N THR A 357 -15.19 3.50 -11.45
CA THR A 357 -16.48 3.22 -10.80
C THR A 357 -17.24 4.50 -10.53
N ASN A 358 -18.56 4.46 -10.74
CA ASN A 358 -19.44 5.61 -10.52
C ASN A 358 -20.27 5.52 -9.24
N GLN A 359 -20.62 4.32 -8.78
CA GLN A 359 -21.21 4.08 -7.45
C GLN A 359 -20.24 3.37 -6.51
N GLN A 360 -20.78 2.97 -5.37
CA GLN A 360 -20.02 2.46 -4.24
C GLN A 360 -19.32 1.15 -4.60
N VAL A 361 -18.10 1.01 -4.09
CA VAL A 361 -17.37 -0.25 -4.08
C VAL A 361 -17.36 -0.79 -2.67
N GLU A 362 -17.87 -1.99 -2.48
CA GLU A 362 -17.93 -2.67 -1.20
C GLU A 362 -17.17 -4.01 -1.29
N LEU A 363 -16.17 -4.17 -0.43
CA LEU A 363 -15.47 -5.44 -0.24
C LEU A 363 -15.71 -5.86 1.21
N ASN A 364 -16.64 -6.79 1.43
CA ASN A 364 -17.11 -7.20 2.76
C ASN A 364 -16.76 -8.67 3.02
N ASP A 365 -15.99 -8.96 4.07
CA ASP A 365 -15.60 -10.34 4.43
C ASP A 365 -14.81 -11.09 3.33
N VAL A 366 -14.09 -10.35 2.47
CA VAL A 366 -13.30 -10.93 1.38
C VAL A 366 -11.93 -11.41 1.87
N THR A 367 -11.56 -12.63 1.50
CA THR A 367 -10.25 -13.23 1.78
C THR A 367 -9.43 -13.34 0.49
N VAL A 368 -8.18 -12.83 0.52
CA VAL A 368 -7.25 -12.88 -0.61
C VAL A 368 -5.92 -13.49 -0.15
N GLY A 369 -5.59 -14.71 -0.57
CA GLY A 369 -4.38 -15.43 -0.17
C GLY A 369 -3.08 -14.73 -0.58
N GLY A 370 -3.08 -13.96 -1.67
CA GLY A 370 -1.97 -13.13 -2.11
C GLY A 370 -2.23 -11.63 -1.98
N ARG A 371 -2.48 -10.90 -3.07
CA ARG A 371 -2.45 -9.41 -3.08
C ARG A 371 -3.75 -8.78 -3.55
N LEU A 372 -4.08 -7.60 -3.00
CA LEU A 372 -5.17 -6.74 -3.46
C LEU A 372 -4.56 -5.49 -4.12
N GLN A 373 -4.92 -5.24 -5.38
CA GLN A 373 -4.32 -4.19 -6.19
C GLN A 373 -5.38 -3.29 -6.82
N LEU A 374 -5.39 -2.02 -6.47
CA LEU A 374 -6.25 -0.97 -7.00
C LEU A 374 -5.39 0.00 -7.83
N LEU A 375 -4.91 -0.38 -9.01
CA LEU A 375 -3.82 0.33 -9.70
C LEU A 375 -4.31 1.29 -10.78
N GLY A 376 -3.93 2.57 -10.69
CA GLY A 376 -4.27 3.57 -11.72
C GLY A 376 -5.79 3.77 -11.91
N SER A 377 -6.57 3.38 -10.92
CA SER A 377 -8.03 3.34 -10.98
C SER A 377 -8.64 4.65 -10.48
N ARG A 378 -9.90 4.90 -10.84
CA ARG A 378 -10.65 6.08 -10.41
C ARG A 378 -11.98 5.68 -9.80
N PHE A 379 -12.14 5.95 -8.51
CA PHE A 379 -13.35 5.67 -7.77
C PHE A 379 -14.11 6.98 -7.53
N ASN A 380 -15.24 7.18 -8.21
CA ASN A 380 -16.01 8.42 -8.11
C ASN A 380 -16.92 8.47 -6.87
N ALA A 381 -17.21 7.31 -6.26
CA ALA A 381 -17.97 7.18 -5.02
C ALA A 381 -17.15 6.49 -3.92
N ARG A 382 -17.83 6.12 -2.82
CA ARG A 382 -17.19 5.53 -1.64
C ARG A 382 -16.58 4.17 -2.00
N VAL A 383 -15.40 3.90 -1.44
CA VAL A 383 -14.79 2.56 -1.43
C VAL A 383 -14.70 2.12 0.02
N LYS A 384 -15.44 1.06 0.37
CA LYS A 384 -15.53 0.52 1.72
C LYS A 384 -15.02 -0.91 1.72
N CYS A 385 -14.01 -1.15 2.54
CA CYS A 385 -13.41 -2.44 2.76
C CYS A 385 -13.61 -2.84 4.23
N GLU A 386 -14.47 -3.82 4.52
CA GLU A 386 -14.74 -4.29 5.87
C GLU A 386 -14.36 -5.77 6.03
N LYS A 387 -13.63 -6.11 7.09
CA LYS A 387 -13.16 -7.48 7.39
C LYS A 387 -12.26 -8.11 6.31
N LEU A 388 -11.46 -7.32 5.61
CA LEU A 388 -10.54 -7.86 4.60
C LEU A 388 -9.42 -8.70 5.19
N THR A 389 -9.22 -9.93 4.71
CA THR A 389 -8.03 -10.74 5.01
C THR A 389 -7.16 -10.82 3.77
N ILE A 390 -5.90 -10.38 3.83
CA ILE A 390 -5.01 -10.38 2.67
C ILE A 390 -3.68 -11.03 3.07
N GLY A 391 -3.23 -12.10 2.41
CA GLY A 391 -1.97 -12.77 2.74
C GLY A 391 -0.71 -11.97 2.35
N GLY A 392 -0.87 -10.99 1.47
CA GLY A 392 0.16 -10.11 0.92
C GLY A 392 -0.26 -8.63 0.92
N PRO A 393 0.24 -7.81 -0.03
CA PRO A 393 0.09 -6.36 0.03
C PRO A 393 -1.28 -5.87 -0.48
N LEU A 394 -1.73 -4.76 0.09
CA LEU A 394 -2.76 -3.88 -0.47
C LEU A 394 -2.05 -2.72 -1.17
N SER A 395 -2.15 -2.60 -2.49
CA SER A 395 -1.57 -1.47 -3.24
C SER A 395 -2.67 -0.66 -3.93
N ALA A 396 -2.66 0.65 -3.75
CA ALA A 396 -3.51 1.60 -4.48
C ALA A 396 -2.69 2.71 -5.12
N ASP A 397 -1.54 2.34 -5.69
CA ASP A 397 -0.61 3.31 -6.28
C ASP A 397 -1.22 4.00 -7.50
N ASN A 398 -0.97 5.30 -7.64
CA ASN A 398 -1.49 6.13 -8.73
C ASN A 398 -3.03 6.15 -8.85
N THR A 399 -3.75 5.82 -7.78
CA THR A 399 -5.21 5.75 -7.79
C THR A 399 -5.86 7.00 -7.23
N ARG A 400 -7.04 7.33 -7.76
CA ARG A 400 -7.82 8.50 -7.35
C ARG A 400 -9.13 8.09 -6.68
N PHE A 401 -9.31 8.55 -5.45
CA PHE A 401 -10.54 8.41 -4.68
C PHE A 401 -11.24 9.78 -4.62
N GLU A 402 -12.35 9.94 -5.32
CA GLU A 402 -13.12 11.20 -5.32
C GLU A 402 -13.96 11.36 -4.03
N SER A 403 -14.30 10.24 -3.39
CA SER A 403 -15.07 10.16 -2.14
C SER A 403 -14.28 9.43 -1.04
N GLU A 404 -14.95 9.01 0.02
CA GLU A 404 -14.38 8.30 1.15
C GLU A 404 -13.75 6.95 0.73
N PHE A 405 -12.49 6.73 1.13
CA PHE A 405 -11.83 5.43 1.11
C PHE A 405 -11.66 4.94 2.55
N MET A 406 -12.26 3.79 2.87
CA MET A 406 -12.29 3.23 4.21
C MET A 406 -11.82 1.78 4.21
N VAL A 407 -10.88 1.47 5.10
CA VAL A 407 -10.49 0.09 5.44
C VAL A 407 -10.71 -0.13 6.93
N GLU A 408 -11.60 -1.06 7.29
CA GLU A 408 -11.98 -1.37 8.67
C GLU A 408 -11.89 -2.88 8.96
N LYS A 409 -11.34 -3.23 10.15
CA LYS A 409 -11.26 -4.61 10.65
C LYS A 409 -10.50 -5.60 9.75
N GLY A 410 -9.48 -5.16 9.05
CA GLY A 410 -8.68 -6.02 8.18
C GLY A 410 -7.53 -6.79 8.86
N GLN A 411 -6.94 -7.74 8.13
CA GLN A 411 -5.65 -8.36 8.42
C GLN A 411 -4.79 -8.42 7.15
N PRO A 412 -4.33 -7.26 6.61
CA PRO A 412 -3.32 -7.26 5.57
C PRO A 412 -2.00 -7.79 6.14
N GLY A 413 -1.58 -8.96 5.67
CA GLY A 413 -0.46 -9.72 6.19
C GLY A 413 0.90 -9.08 5.93
N SER A 414 1.02 -8.20 4.93
CA SER A 414 2.24 -7.45 4.64
C SER A 414 2.02 -5.93 4.70
N GLU A 415 2.11 -5.21 3.58
CA GLU A 415 2.12 -3.75 3.53
C GLU A 415 0.85 -3.17 2.89
N ILE A 416 0.48 -1.98 3.35
CA ILE A 416 -0.48 -1.12 2.65
C ILE A 416 0.30 -0.01 1.96
N ASN A 417 0.32 -0.03 0.62
CA ASN A 417 0.95 0.99 -0.19
C ASN A 417 -0.10 1.88 -0.87
N LEU A 418 -0.18 3.13 -0.45
CA LEU A 418 -1.05 4.17 -0.99
C LEU A 418 -0.21 5.32 -1.55
N SER A 419 1.01 5.03 -2.01
CA SER A 419 1.94 6.05 -2.50
C SER A 419 1.46 6.62 -3.83
N GLU A 420 1.73 7.90 -4.08
CA GLU A 420 1.28 8.64 -5.28
C GLU A 420 -0.25 8.69 -5.47
N ALA A 421 -1.04 8.20 -4.49
CA ALA A 421 -2.49 8.21 -4.56
C ALA A 421 -3.07 9.60 -4.27
N THR A 422 -4.23 9.90 -4.85
CA THR A 422 -4.98 11.14 -4.61
C THR A 422 -6.31 10.85 -3.92
N PHE A 423 -6.49 11.38 -2.71
CA PHE A 423 -7.72 11.28 -1.94
C PHE A 423 -8.41 12.64 -1.91
N ASN A 424 -9.41 12.86 -2.78
CA ASN A 424 -10.24 14.06 -2.71
C ASN A 424 -11.30 13.96 -1.59
N GLY A 425 -11.75 12.75 -1.26
CA GLY A 425 -12.55 12.46 -0.07
C GLY A 425 -11.69 12.04 1.13
N SER A 426 -12.33 11.60 2.22
CA SER A 426 -11.63 11.21 3.44
C SER A 426 -10.95 9.85 3.33
N LEU A 427 -9.74 9.74 3.88
CA LEU A 427 -9.01 8.49 4.06
C LEU A 427 -9.24 7.98 5.49
N LYS A 428 -9.75 6.76 5.65
CA LYS A 428 -10.00 6.14 6.96
C LYS A 428 -9.41 4.75 7.04
N LEU A 429 -8.49 4.54 7.98
CA LEU A 429 -7.85 3.25 8.26
C LEU A 429 -8.09 2.89 9.72
N ARG A 430 -8.81 1.78 9.99
CA ARG A 430 -9.29 1.47 11.34
C ARG A 430 -9.20 -0.01 11.73
N ASN A 431 -8.82 -0.26 12.97
CA ASN A 431 -8.96 -1.57 13.63
C ASN A 431 -8.25 -2.73 12.92
N PHE A 432 -7.00 -2.57 12.49
CA PHE A 432 -6.29 -3.65 11.82
C PHE A 432 -4.80 -3.75 12.17
N ILE A 433 -4.25 -4.91 11.85
CA ILE A 433 -2.85 -5.26 12.05
C ILE A 433 -2.19 -5.40 10.68
N VAL A 434 -1.07 -4.74 10.48
CA VAL A 434 -0.30 -4.71 9.22
C VAL A 434 1.19 -4.74 9.53
N ASP A 435 2.05 -5.03 8.55
CA ASP A 435 3.50 -4.90 8.75
C ASP A 435 3.96 -3.45 8.61
N GLU A 436 3.59 -2.79 7.50
CA GLU A 436 3.99 -1.41 7.14
C GLU A 436 2.89 -0.67 6.38
N ILE A 437 2.87 0.67 6.47
CA ILE A 437 1.96 1.53 5.72
C ILE A 437 2.77 2.64 5.03
N TYR A 438 2.51 2.87 3.74
CA TYR A 438 3.17 3.87 2.92
C TYR A 438 2.15 4.82 2.30
N LEU A 439 2.40 6.12 2.41
CA LEU A 439 1.68 7.22 1.76
C LEU A 439 2.68 8.21 1.15
N SER A 440 3.80 7.70 0.61
CA SER A 440 4.83 8.57 0.05
C SER A 440 4.28 9.32 -1.17
N ASP A 441 4.57 10.63 -1.27
CA ASP A 441 4.12 11.49 -2.37
C ASP A 441 2.57 11.52 -2.57
N ALA A 442 1.79 11.12 -1.57
CA ALA A 442 0.33 11.11 -1.66
C ALA A 442 -0.27 12.51 -1.53
N GLN A 443 -1.42 12.74 -2.18
CA GLN A 443 -2.22 13.97 -2.04
C GLN A 443 -3.52 13.66 -1.31
N VAL A 444 -3.62 14.09 -0.05
CA VAL A 444 -4.80 13.86 0.79
C VAL A 444 -5.52 15.19 1.02
N ARG A 445 -6.62 15.40 0.29
CA ARG A 445 -7.42 16.63 0.36
C ARG A 445 -8.62 16.55 1.30
N GLY A 446 -9.17 15.35 1.52
CA GLY A 446 -10.12 15.11 2.60
C GLY A 446 -9.41 14.85 3.93
N GLY A 447 -10.19 14.67 5.00
CA GLY A 447 -9.61 14.33 6.31
C GLY A 447 -8.95 12.95 6.30
N CYS A 448 -7.83 12.82 7.00
CA CYS A 448 -7.11 11.57 7.20
C CYS A 448 -7.32 11.07 8.64
N PHE A 449 -7.83 9.86 8.81
CA PHE A 449 -8.10 9.26 10.11
C PHE A 449 -7.51 7.85 10.17
N MET A 450 -6.52 7.67 11.05
CA MET A 450 -5.87 6.39 11.31
C MET A 450 -6.08 6.03 12.78
N GLU A 451 -6.92 5.04 13.04
CA GLU A 451 -7.39 4.71 14.40
C GLU A 451 -7.12 3.23 14.71
N ASP A 452 -6.59 2.93 15.89
CA ASP A 452 -6.40 1.55 16.38
C ASP A 452 -5.58 0.67 15.40
N LEU A 453 -4.44 1.20 14.95
CA LEU A 453 -3.53 0.51 14.02
C LEU A 453 -2.33 -0.12 14.73
N PHE A 454 -2.00 -1.37 14.40
CA PHE A 454 -0.81 -2.04 14.92
C PHE A 454 0.12 -2.50 13.79
N LEU A 455 1.28 -1.83 13.68
CA LEU A 455 2.32 -2.11 12.70
C LEU A 455 3.38 -3.05 13.31
N LYS A 456 3.39 -4.30 12.85
CA LYS A 456 4.16 -5.42 13.43
C LYS A 456 5.65 -5.37 13.12
N ASN A 457 6.03 -4.97 11.92
CA ASN A 457 7.39 -5.15 11.40
C ASN A 457 8.06 -3.86 10.90
N GLY A 458 7.32 -2.76 10.74
CA GLY A 458 7.93 -1.50 10.31
C GLY A 458 7.11 -0.25 10.57
N SER A 459 7.36 0.77 9.73
CA SER A 459 7.02 2.17 10.00
C SER A 459 5.70 2.58 9.37
N LEU A 460 5.08 3.61 9.93
CA LEU A 460 4.10 4.41 9.20
C LEU A 460 4.87 5.49 8.43
N ARG A 461 4.93 5.41 7.10
CA ARG A 461 5.67 6.34 6.25
C ARG A 461 4.71 7.26 5.49
N LEU A 462 4.77 8.55 5.74
CA LEU A 462 3.97 9.60 5.11
C LEU A 462 4.83 10.54 4.25
N GLN A 463 6.08 10.18 3.93
CA GLN A 463 7.12 11.07 3.41
C GLN A 463 6.68 11.88 2.18
N ASP A 464 7.03 13.17 2.15
CA ASP A 464 6.78 14.08 1.02
C ASP A 464 5.30 14.18 0.56
N ALA A 465 4.35 13.76 1.40
CA ALA A 465 2.92 13.88 1.13
C ALA A 465 2.38 15.30 1.41
N ASP A 466 1.25 15.63 0.77
CA ASP A 466 0.49 16.87 1.01
C ASP A 466 -0.88 16.51 1.65
N PHE A 467 -1.10 16.95 2.88
CA PHE A 467 -2.38 16.85 3.61
C PHE A 467 -3.03 18.24 3.70
N LEU A 468 -4.11 18.46 2.95
CA LEU A 468 -4.79 19.76 2.88
C LEU A 468 -5.89 19.92 3.93
N SER A 469 -6.31 18.82 4.56
CA SER A 469 -7.26 18.80 5.68
C SER A 469 -6.65 18.08 6.88
N GLY A 470 -7.32 18.18 8.04
CA GLY A 470 -6.86 17.57 9.29
C GLY A 470 -6.47 16.09 9.17
N CYS A 471 -5.34 15.74 9.77
CA CYS A 471 -4.81 14.39 9.89
C CYS A 471 -4.78 13.97 11.36
N SER A 472 -5.40 12.84 11.68
CA SER A 472 -5.49 12.29 13.03
C SER A 472 -4.96 10.86 13.07
N LEU A 473 -3.98 10.63 13.94
CA LEU A 473 -3.39 9.34 14.24
C LEU A 473 -3.71 8.98 15.70
N GLU A 474 -4.77 8.19 15.93
CA GLU A 474 -5.20 7.79 17.28
C GLU A 474 -4.84 6.33 17.55
N ASN A 475 -4.14 6.07 18.67
CA ASN A 475 -3.72 4.74 19.09
C ASN A 475 -2.95 3.95 18.01
N VAL A 476 -2.14 4.65 17.21
CA VAL A 476 -1.24 4.05 16.23
C VAL A 476 0.00 3.50 16.93
N ARG A 477 0.28 2.21 16.74
CA ARG A 477 1.37 1.49 17.40
C ARG A 477 2.33 0.89 16.37
N THR A 478 3.58 1.31 16.36
CA THR A 478 4.65 0.79 15.49
C THR A 478 5.84 0.33 16.31
N ILE A 479 6.45 -0.79 15.89
CA ILE A 479 7.71 -1.29 16.47
C ILE A 479 8.94 -0.53 15.97
N THR A 480 8.81 0.33 14.97
CA THR A 480 9.85 1.23 14.48
C THR A 480 9.42 2.67 14.76
N ARG A 481 9.06 3.46 13.75
CA ARG A 481 8.82 4.91 13.85
C ARG A 481 7.60 5.33 13.04
N ILE A 482 7.06 6.50 13.38
CA ILE A 482 6.18 7.27 12.49
C ILE A 482 7.09 8.24 11.74
N ASP A 483 7.07 8.21 10.41
CA ASP A 483 7.94 9.02 9.56
C ASP A 483 7.13 9.88 8.60
N ALA A 484 6.98 11.14 8.97
CA ALA A 484 6.31 12.19 8.22
C ALA A 484 7.30 13.31 7.84
N SER A 485 8.50 12.93 7.42
CA SER A 485 9.50 13.88 6.91
C SER A 485 9.07 14.52 5.58
N GLY A 486 9.30 15.81 5.41
CA GLY A 486 9.01 16.57 4.18
C GLY A 486 7.51 16.85 3.95
N VAL A 487 6.64 16.40 4.88
CA VAL A 487 5.18 16.47 4.72
C VAL A 487 4.67 17.88 4.92
N ARG A 488 3.68 18.28 4.12
CA ARG A 488 2.91 19.51 4.36
C ARG A 488 1.53 19.17 4.94
N PHE A 489 1.23 19.69 6.12
CA PHE A 489 -0.09 19.74 6.73
C PHE A 489 -0.60 21.19 6.67
N THR A 490 -1.64 21.44 5.87
CA THR A 490 -2.27 22.77 5.78
C THR A 490 -3.17 23.05 6.98
N GLU A 491 -3.80 22.02 7.55
CA GLU A 491 -4.60 22.11 8.78
C GLU A 491 -3.85 21.42 9.95
N SER A 492 -4.58 20.80 10.88
CA SER A 492 -4.02 20.16 12.06
C SER A 492 -3.42 18.78 11.80
N LEU A 493 -2.30 18.46 12.45
CA LEU A 493 -1.82 17.09 12.67
C LEU A 493 -2.01 16.73 14.15
N SER A 494 -2.78 15.68 14.45
CA SER A 494 -2.91 15.13 15.80
C SER A 494 -2.34 13.71 15.87
N ILE A 495 -1.51 13.44 16.88
CA ILE A 495 -0.98 12.12 17.22
C ILE A 495 -1.28 11.86 18.70
N GLU A 496 -2.21 10.94 18.97
CA GLU A 496 -2.77 10.73 20.31
C GLU A 496 -2.71 9.25 20.72
N ARG A 497 -2.38 8.98 22.00
CA ARG A 497 -2.49 7.65 22.64
C ARG A 497 -1.70 6.53 21.93
N GLY A 498 -0.65 6.90 21.19
CA GLY A 498 0.09 6.03 20.29
C GLY A 498 1.33 5.39 20.92
N ARG A 499 2.03 4.58 20.13
CA ARG A 499 3.36 4.06 20.50
C ARG A 499 4.26 3.98 19.28
N ALA A 500 5.37 4.71 19.28
CA ALA A 500 6.37 4.65 18.23
C ALA A 500 7.72 4.27 18.83
N ARG A 501 8.10 2.99 18.78
CA ARG A 501 9.23 2.45 19.57
C ARG A 501 10.54 3.22 19.39
N VAL A 502 10.88 3.65 18.16
CA VAL A 502 12.12 4.36 17.82
C VAL A 502 11.94 5.88 17.92
N GLY A 503 10.74 6.39 17.63
CA GLY A 503 10.42 7.82 17.68
C GLY A 503 9.47 8.26 16.56
N ILE A 504 9.29 9.57 16.45
CA ILE A 504 8.49 10.25 15.42
C ILE A 504 9.40 11.20 14.65
N SER A 505 9.35 11.16 13.32
CA SER A 505 10.08 12.07 12.44
C SER A 505 9.08 12.98 11.72
N LEU A 506 9.29 14.28 11.86
CA LEU A 506 8.60 15.40 11.19
C LEU A 506 9.66 16.35 10.60
N ALA A 507 10.83 15.82 10.25
CA ALA A 507 11.94 16.59 9.70
C ALA A 507 11.51 17.28 8.39
N GLU A 508 11.83 18.56 8.23
CA GLU A 508 11.46 19.38 7.07
C GLU A 508 9.95 19.47 6.80
N ALA A 509 9.10 19.04 7.73
CA ALA A 509 7.64 19.14 7.61
C ALA A 509 7.15 20.59 7.77
N THR A 510 6.03 20.92 7.15
CA THR A 510 5.34 22.21 7.31
C THR A 510 3.96 21.96 7.92
N ILE A 511 3.64 22.59 9.04
CA ILE A 511 2.35 22.51 9.73
C ILE A 511 1.82 23.94 9.87
N GLU A 512 0.82 24.28 9.05
CA GLU A 512 0.35 25.66 8.91
C GLU A 512 -0.66 26.09 9.99
N GLU A 513 -1.34 25.14 10.65
CA GLU A 513 -2.28 25.42 11.76
C GLU A 513 -1.77 24.88 13.10
N GLU A 514 -2.09 23.63 13.45
CA GLU A 514 -1.88 23.08 14.79
C GLU A 514 -1.21 21.70 14.76
N LEU A 515 -0.14 21.52 15.55
CA LEU A 515 0.45 20.22 15.86
C LEU A 515 0.03 19.78 17.26
N LEU A 516 -0.64 18.65 17.40
CA LEU A 516 -0.98 18.05 18.69
C LEU A 516 -0.27 16.68 18.83
N ILE A 517 0.53 16.51 19.87
CA ILE A 517 1.12 15.23 20.25
C ILE A 517 0.83 15.01 21.74
N GLU A 518 -0.01 14.03 22.06
CA GLU A 518 -0.44 13.71 23.43
C GLU A 518 -0.39 12.19 23.69
N ASP A 519 0.10 11.78 24.86
CA ASP A 519 0.13 10.36 25.29
C ASP A 519 0.79 9.39 24.27
N VAL A 520 1.97 9.71 23.71
CA VAL A 520 2.65 8.88 22.70
C VAL A 520 3.93 8.20 23.23
N GLU A 521 3.88 6.90 23.53
CA GLU A 521 5.04 6.20 24.10
C GLU A 521 6.19 5.95 23.08
N THR A 522 7.43 6.25 23.45
CA THR A 522 8.65 6.06 22.63
C THR A 522 9.73 5.19 23.31
N PRO A 523 9.40 3.98 23.83
CA PRO A 523 10.24 3.26 24.81
C PRO A 523 11.58 2.70 24.31
N GLY A 524 11.85 2.76 23.01
CA GLY A 524 13.13 2.36 22.41
C GLY A 524 13.93 3.54 21.87
N ALA A 525 13.43 4.76 21.97
CA ALA A 525 14.18 5.96 21.68
C ALA A 525 15.33 6.08 22.67
N LYS A 526 16.52 6.44 22.17
CA LYS A 526 17.73 6.61 23.00
C LYS A 526 18.22 8.04 22.96
N ALA A 527 18.42 8.56 21.75
CA ALA A 527 18.97 9.88 21.53
C ALA A 527 17.88 10.94 21.30
N ILE A 528 16.97 10.68 20.34
CA ILE A 528 15.89 11.58 19.96
C ILE A 528 14.57 10.81 19.89
N GLU A 529 13.53 11.35 20.53
CA GLU A 529 12.14 10.84 20.44
C GLU A 529 11.37 11.49 19.30
N LEU A 530 11.45 12.81 19.15
CA LEU A 530 10.76 13.60 18.14
C LEU A 530 11.74 14.42 17.30
N ASP A 531 11.88 14.12 16.01
CA ASP A 531 12.72 14.90 15.09
C ASP A 531 11.88 15.95 14.34
N LEU A 532 12.07 17.23 14.64
CA LEU A 532 11.43 18.37 13.95
C LEU A 532 12.46 19.18 13.15
N ALA A 533 13.64 18.62 12.85
CA ALA A 533 14.72 19.37 12.23
C ALA A 533 14.29 19.98 10.88
N GLY A 534 14.42 21.30 10.76
CA GLY A 534 14.05 22.04 9.55
C GLY A 534 12.55 22.27 9.36
N ALA A 535 11.70 21.81 10.28
CA ALA A 535 10.26 21.98 10.18
C ALA A 535 9.79 23.44 10.34
N ASP A 536 8.59 23.76 9.85
CA ASP A 536 7.90 25.05 10.01
C ASP A 536 6.55 24.80 10.70
N ILE A 537 6.43 25.14 11.98
CA ILE A 537 5.28 24.79 12.82
C ILE A 537 4.62 26.08 13.32
N ALA A 538 3.37 26.32 12.95
CA ALA A 538 2.66 27.55 13.27
C ALA A 538 2.17 27.63 14.72
N SER A 539 1.54 26.57 15.23
CA SER A 539 1.11 26.47 16.62
C SER A 539 0.95 25.01 17.04
N GLY A 540 0.78 24.74 18.34
CA GLY A 540 0.54 23.38 18.79
C GLY A 540 0.82 23.10 20.26
N LYS A 541 0.68 21.83 20.61
CA LYS A 541 0.97 21.28 21.92
C LYS A 541 1.70 19.95 21.77
N ILE A 542 2.81 19.80 22.48
CA ILE A 542 3.63 18.58 22.50
C ILE A 542 3.79 18.16 23.96
N GLU A 543 3.20 17.02 24.32
CA GLU A 543 3.36 16.36 25.61
C GLU A 543 4.51 15.35 25.56
N ARG A 544 5.34 15.33 26.59
CA ARG A 544 6.46 14.41 26.73
C ARG A 544 6.01 13.06 27.30
N THR A 545 6.58 11.98 26.75
CA THR A 545 6.33 10.59 27.17
C THR A 545 7.59 9.73 27.02
N GLY A 546 8.69 10.08 27.72
CA GLY A 546 9.93 9.29 27.64
C GLY A 546 11.14 9.81 28.45
N ASP A 547 12.24 9.04 28.35
CA ASP A 547 13.52 9.22 29.08
C ASP A 547 14.71 9.39 28.11
N SER A 548 14.49 9.93 26.89
CA SER A 548 15.57 10.12 25.93
C SER A 548 16.56 11.24 26.29
N LEU A 549 17.73 11.24 25.62
CA LEU A 549 18.74 12.28 25.81
C LEU A 549 18.23 13.67 25.36
N TYR A 550 17.50 13.71 24.25
CA TYR A 550 16.80 14.89 23.73
C TYR A 550 15.41 14.46 23.26
N ASP A 551 14.35 14.83 23.97
CA ASP A 551 13.00 14.43 23.57
C ASP A 551 12.60 15.06 22.24
N THR A 552 13.11 16.25 21.90
CA THR A 552 12.76 16.91 20.64
C THR A 552 13.95 17.64 19.98
N ASP A 553 14.23 17.33 18.71
CA ASP A 553 15.21 18.05 17.88
C ASP A 553 14.55 19.18 17.08
N LEU A 554 14.88 20.42 17.44
CA LEU A 554 14.39 21.65 16.80
C LEU A 554 15.45 22.30 15.89
N THR A 555 16.42 21.53 15.41
CA THR A 555 17.53 22.05 14.59
C THR A 555 17.02 22.71 13.31
N ARG A 556 17.27 24.01 13.14
CA ARG A 556 16.82 24.85 12.01
C ARG A 556 15.30 24.94 11.83
N THR A 557 14.53 24.58 12.86
CA THR A 557 13.07 24.65 12.87
C THR A 557 12.60 26.11 13.00
N LYS A 558 11.47 26.45 12.39
CA LYS A 558 10.70 27.65 12.72
C LYS A 558 9.54 27.23 13.62
N LEU A 559 9.53 27.76 14.83
CA LEU A 559 8.60 27.38 15.87
C LEU A 559 7.71 28.57 16.23
N GLY A 560 6.41 28.40 16.04
CA GLY A 560 5.39 29.40 16.35
C GLY A 560 4.91 29.34 17.79
N ASP A 561 3.59 29.41 18.00
CA ASP A 561 2.96 29.33 19.32
C ASP A 561 2.78 27.85 19.75
N VAL A 562 3.89 27.21 20.14
CA VAL A 562 3.93 25.80 20.54
C VAL A 562 4.18 25.68 22.04
N SER A 563 3.30 24.96 22.72
CA SER A 563 3.42 24.61 24.14
C SER A 563 4.06 23.23 24.31
N PHE A 564 4.99 23.12 25.26
CA PHE A 564 5.58 21.84 25.66
C PHE A 564 5.15 21.52 27.09
N GLU A 565 4.65 20.31 27.31
CA GLU A 565 4.27 19.80 28.64
C GLU A 565 5.14 18.59 29.01
N SER A 566 5.60 18.53 30.26
CA SER A 566 6.38 17.40 30.79
C SER A 566 5.90 17.02 32.18
N ASP A 567 5.81 15.71 32.43
CA ASP A 567 5.47 15.12 33.72
C ASP A 567 6.51 15.39 34.82
N ASP A 568 7.79 15.52 34.46
CA ASP A 568 8.88 15.76 35.42
C ASP A 568 9.18 17.24 35.68
N GLY A 569 8.56 18.14 34.90
CA GLY A 569 8.74 19.58 34.97
C GLY A 569 10.08 20.12 34.45
N GLU A 570 10.92 19.28 33.83
CA GLU A 570 12.15 19.69 33.13
C GLU A 570 11.92 19.62 31.60
N LEU A 571 11.85 20.77 30.94
CA LEU A 571 11.53 20.84 29.50
C LEU A 571 12.72 21.27 28.63
N TYR A 572 13.41 22.35 28.98
CA TYR A 572 14.50 22.86 28.14
C TYR A 572 15.72 21.96 28.03
N GLY A 573 15.98 21.10 29.01
CA GLY A 573 17.05 20.09 28.93
C GLY A 573 16.84 19.08 27.81
N HIS A 574 15.59 18.92 27.37
CA HIS A 574 15.15 17.91 26.43
C HIS A 574 14.93 18.48 25.00
N LEU A 575 15.06 19.80 24.83
CA LEU A 575 14.89 20.46 23.54
C LEU A 575 16.24 20.81 22.91
N ARG A 576 16.55 20.19 21.77
CA ARG A 576 17.76 20.54 21.01
C ARG A 576 17.50 21.71 20.06
N CYS A 577 17.83 22.92 20.50
CA CYS A 577 17.60 24.15 19.74
C CYS A 577 18.86 24.65 19.01
N GLN A 578 19.13 24.16 17.79
CA GLN A 578 20.27 24.60 16.97
C GLN A 578 19.82 25.39 15.73
N GLY A 579 20.02 26.70 15.70
CA GLY A 579 19.61 27.53 14.55
C GLY A 579 18.09 27.68 14.40
N THR A 580 17.34 27.35 15.44
CA THR A 580 15.88 27.48 15.54
C THR A 580 15.45 28.95 15.48
N GLN A 581 14.34 29.23 14.79
CA GLN A 581 13.69 30.54 14.72
C GLN A 581 12.40 30.48 15.52
N PHE A 582 12.20 31.45 16.42
CA PHE A 582 10.99 31.52 17.24
C PHE A 582 10.10 32.67 16.75
N SER A 583 8.83 32.40 16.50
CA SER A 583 7.86 33.36 15.97
C SER A 583 6.49 33.22 16.64
N GLY A 584 6.33 33.78 17.83
CA GLY A 584 5.09 33.64 18.62
C GLY A 584 5.28 32.81 19.89
N PHE A 585 6.37 32.03 19.96
CA PHE A 585 6.74 31.22 21.12
C PHE A 585 6.82 32.03 22.42
N GLU A 586 6.04 31.64 23.43
CA GLU A 586 5.96 32.32 24.72
C GLU A 586 7.00 31.81 25.74
N PHE A 587 8.16 32.48 25.80
CA PHE A 587 9.21 32.17 26.79
C PHE A 587 8.83 32.48 28.25
N SER A 588 7.72 33.17 28.49
CA SER A 588 7.29 33.60 29.83
C SER A 588 6.96 32.41 30.73
N ASP A 589 6.34 31.38 30.16
CA ASP A 589 5.84 30.22 30.89
C ASP A 589 7.00 29.38 31.45
N TYR A 590 8.11 29.35 30.73
CA TYR A 590 9.29 28.56 31.08
C TYR A 590 10.37 29.37 31.85
N GLN A 591 10.02 30.56 32.37
CA GLN A 591 10.99 31.44 33.04
C GLN A 591 11.60 30.81 34.31
N ALA A 592 10.87 29.92 34.98
CA ALA A 592 11.35 29.25 36.19
C ALA A 592 12.46 28.24 35.87
N GLU A 593 12.30 27.45 34.81
CA GLU A 593 13.26 26.43 34.34
C GLU A 593 14.52 27.07 33.74
N LEU A 594 14.36 28.10 32.88
CA LEU A 594 15.49 28.84 32.30
C LEU A 594 16.42 29.45 33.36
N LYS A 595 15.89 29.71 34.57
CA LYS A 595 16.70 30.21 35.70
C LYS A 595 17.47 29.10 36.42
N GLN A 596 17.03 27.84 36.34
CA GLN A 596 17.66 26.69 37.02
C GLN A 596 18.87 26.16 36.25
N GLU A 597 18.84 26.17 34.92
CA GLU A 597 19.91 25.66 34.02
C GLU A 597 21.23 26.49 33.99
N GLU A 598 21.46 27.37 34.96
CA GLU A 598 22.63 28.26 35.09
C GLU A 598 23.08 28.91 33.75
N TRP A 599 22.14 29.16 32.83
CA TRP A 599 22.37 29.81 31.54
C TRP A 599 23.38 29.08 30.64
N LYS A 600 23.48 27.75 30.70
CA LYS A 600 24.16 26.96 29.66
C LYS A 600 23.26 26.91 28.43
N ILE A 601 23.76 27.43 27.30
CA ILE A 601 23.01 27.55 26.03
C ILE A 601 23.58 26.53 25.00
N HIS A 602 24.28 25.50 25.48
CA HIS A 602 24.91 24.50 24.63
C HIS A 602 25.03 23.15 25.36
N ASP A 603 25.20 22.10 24.57
CA ASP A 603 25.23 20.70 25.01
C ASP A 603 26.27 20.43 26.13
N PRO A 604 25.89 19.81 27.27
CA PRO A 604 26.82 19.44 28.34
C PRO A 604 27.90 18.43 27.91
N VAL A 605 27.68 17.61 26.87
CA VAL A 605 28.69 16.69 26.31
C VAL A 605 29.84 17.47 25.66
N ILE A 606 29.54 18.63 25.04
CA ILE A 606 30.57 19.51 24.47
C ILE A 606 31.42 20.17 25.59
N ASP A 607 30.84 20.40 26.77
CA ASP A 607 31.55 20.91 27.95
C ASP A 607 32.63 19.94 28.44
N ASP A 608 32.46 18.62 28.24
CA ASP A 608 33.46 17.62 28.64
C ASP A 608 34.62 17.50 27.65
N ALA A 609 34.36 17.73 26.36
CA ALA A 609 35.37 17.74 25.30
C ALA A 609 36.18 19.05 25.27
N ILE A 610 35.56 20.19 25.59
CA ILE A 610 36.18 21.52 25.54
C ILE A 610 36.52 22.01 26.95
N PRO A 611 37.78 22.41 27.22
CA PRO A 611 38.18 22.77 28.58
C PRO A 611 37.45 24.01 29.11
N THR A 612 36.51 23.85 30.05
CA THR A 612 35.63 24.91 30.57
C THR A 612 36.34 26.14 31.21
N VAL A 613 35.58 27.25 31.30
CA VAL A 613 36.06 28.60 31.68
C VAL A 613 36.70 28.65 33.08
N GLU A 614 36.31 27.79 34.02
CA GLU A 614 36.95 27.54 35.32
C GLU A 614 36.13 26.49 36.10
N GLN A 615 36.74 25.38 36.50
CA GLN A 615 36.12 24.43 37.44
C GLN A 615 36.36 24.88 38.90
N SER A 616 35.38 24.62 39.76
CA SER A 616 35.50 24.77 41.22
C SER A 616 36.68 23.94 41.76
N PRO A 617 37.41 24.41 42.79
CA PRO A 617 38.55 23.68 43.33
C PRO A 617 38.11 22.30 43.83
N PRO A 618 38.89 21.24 43.56
CA PRO A 618 38.51 19.86 43.91
C PRO A 618 38.47 19.59 45.42
N ILE A 619 38.96 20.53 46.24
CA ILE A 619 39.06 20.40 47.69
C ILE A 619 38.62 21.71 48.34
N ASP A 620 37.66 21.61 49.26
CA ASP A 620 37.08 22.73 49.99
C ASP A 620 37.97 23.17 51.16
N SER A 621 39.17 23.70 50.85
CA SER A 621 40.05 24.32 51.86
C SER A 621 40.46 25.74 51.46
N ALA A 622 40.56 26.64 52.44
CA ALA A 622 40.87 28.05 52.20
C ALA A 622 42.23 28.28 51.52
N ILE A 623 43.24 27.47 51.88
CA ILE A 623 44.58 27.53 51.27
C ILE A 623 44.53 27.01 49.84
N PHE A 624 43.82 25.91 49.58
CA PHE A 624 43.67 25.38 48.22
C PHE A 624 42.86 26.31 47.33
N ARG A 625 41.82 26.97 47.86
CA ARG A 625 41.05 28.02 47.16
C ARG A 625 41.95 29.18 46.73
N ALA A 626 42.86 29.63 47.60
CA ALA A 626 43.84 30.67 47.26
C ALA A 626 44.84 30.20 46.19
N ILE A 627 45.41 29.00 46.32
CA ILE A 627 46.33 28.42 45.33
C ILE A 627 45.63 28.23 43.98
N TRP A 628 44.42 27.70 43.98
CA TRP A 628 43.60 27.46 42.79
C TRP A 628 43.16 28.76 42.12
N PHE A 629 42.87 29.81 42.90
CA PHE A 629 42.57 31.13 42.38
C PHE A 629 43.69 31.69 41.48
N PHE A 630 44.95 31.37 41.81
CA PHE A 630 46.13 31.79 41.05
C PHE A 630 46.60 30.77 39.99
N MET A 631 46.58 29.46 40.30
CA MET A 631 47.08 28.40 39.43
C MET A 631 46.02 27.83 38.45
N GLY A 632 44.74 27.88 38.82
CA GLY A 632 43.63 27.39 37.99
C GLY A 632 43.58 28.04 36.60
N PRO A 633 43.74 29.37 36.48
CA PRO A 633 43.84 30.04 35.18
C PRO A 633 45.02 29.57 34.32
N ILE A 634 46.17 29.23 34.92
CA ILE A 634 47.37 28.75 34.20
C ILE A 634 47.13 27.33 33.65
N ASN A 635 46.54 26.45 34.46
CA ASN A 635 46.16 25.10 34.03
C ASN A 635 45.13 25.15 32.89
N SER A 636 44.10 26.00 33.02
CA SER A 636 43.10 26.19 31.97
C SER A 636 43.72 26.80 30.70
N MET A 637 44.68 27.71 30.82
CA MET A 637 45.41 28.26 29.68
C MET A 637 46.18 27.16 28.92
N TYR A 638 46.88 26.27 29.63
CA TYR A 638 47.54 25.11 29.01
C TYR A 638 46.52 24.23 28.27
N LYS A 639 45.39 23.91 28.90
CA LYS A 639 44.32 23.12 28.28
C LYS A 639 43.73 23.78 27.02
N THR A 640 43.50 25.09 27.03
CA THR A 640 43.02 25.82 25.83
C THR A 640 44.04 25.81 24.69
N MET A 641 45.34 25.85 24.99
CA MET A 641 46.40 25.75 23.98
C MET A 641 46.48 24.34 23.40
N THR A 642 46.38 23.30 24.24
CA THR A 642 46.38 21.90 23.75
C THR A 642 45.14 21.61 22.92
N ALA A 643 43.96 22.09 23.35
CA ALA A 643 42.72 21.93 22.59
C ALA A 643 42.78 22.63 21.23
N GLY A 644 43.25 23.89 21.19
CA GLY A 644 43.44 24.61 19.94
C GLY A 644 44.43 23.91 18.99
N ARG A 645 45.51 23.31 19.50
CA ARG A 645 46.45 22.53 18.67
C ARG A 645 45.84 21.26 18.09
N LYS A 646 45.04 20.52 18.86
CA LYS A 646 44.30 19.35 18.37
C LYS A 646 43.35 19.76 17.24
N LEU A 647 42.56 20.81 17.45
CA LEU A 647 41.68 21.38 16.42
C LEU A 647 42.44 21.83 15.16
N ALA A 648 43.63 22.39 15.30
CA ALA A 648 44.47 22.82 14.18
C ALA A 648 45.07 21.66 13.36
N ALA A 649 45.16 20.48 13.96
CA ALA A 649 45.61 19.25 13.32
C ALA A 649 44.45 18.49 12.65
N ASN A 650 43.24 19.05 12.66
CA ASN A 650 41.99 18.35 12.35
C ASN A 650 41.80 17.09 13.21
N GLU A 651 42.35 17.06 14.43
CA GLU A 651 42.08 16.02 15.39
C GLU A 651 40.81 16.37 16.16
N GLU A 652 39.93 15.38 16.22
CA GLU A 652 38.66 15.37 16.94
C GLU A 652 38.86 15.49 18.47
N LEU A 653 38.21 16.46 19.13
CA LEU A 653 38.19 16.59 20.60
C LEU A 653 37.17 15.61 21.19
N SER A 654 37.63 14.45 21.63
CA SER A 654 36.82 13.45 22.34
C SER A 654 37.09 13.43 23.84
N VAL A 655 36.09 12.96 24.60
CA VAL A 655 36.22 12.69 26.04
C VAL A 655 37.13 11.47 26.23
N GLU A 656 38.27 11.64 26.93
CA GLU A 656 39.07 10.50 27.40
C GLU A 656 38.26 9.76 28.47
N LYS A 657 37.63 8.63 28.10
CA LYS A 657 37.06 7.71 29.09
C LYS A 657 38.17 7.27 30.04
N THR A 658 37.97 7.50 31.34
CA THR A 658 38.87 7.00 32.38
C THR A 658 38.73 5.47 32.45
N ASP A 659 39.85 4.77 32.67
CA ASP A 659 39.95 3.30 32.61
C ASP A 659 39.00 2.52 33.55
N SER A 660 38.18 3.18 34.38
CA SER A 660 37.19 2.55 35.26
C SER A 660 35.88 2.14 34.58
N GLU A 661 35.60 2.57 33.34
CA GLU A 661 34.38 2.20 32.60
C GLU A 661 34.58 1.04 31.60
N ARG A 662 35.78 0.43 31.56
CA ARG A 662 36.10 -0.69 30.64
C ARG A 662 35.76 -2.08 31.18
N GLU A 663 35.33 -2.21 32.43
CA GLU A 663 34.96 -3.51 33.01
C GLU A 663 33.46 -3.77 32.90
N GLY A 664 33.02 -4.18 31.70
CA GLY A 664 31.63 -4.51 31.46
C GLY A 664 31.39 -5.20 30.12
N ASP A 665 32.34 -6.00 29.61
CA ASP A 665 32.03 -6.90 28.51
C ASP A 665 32.74 -8.25 28.69
N GLY A 666 31.98 -9.33 28.53
CA GLY A 666 32.33 -10.70 28.91
C GLY A 666 33.46 -11.31 28.06
N PRO A 667 33.98 -12.48 28.45
CA PRO A 667 35.18 -13.03 27.83
C PRO A 667 34.89 -13.52 26.41
N ARG A 668 35.70 -13.04 25.46
CA ARG A 668 35.81 -13.56 24.09
C ARG A 668 36.06 -15.06 24.13
N LYS A 669 35.18 -15.83 23.49
CA LYS A 669 35.42 -17.23 23.12
C LYS A 669 35.87 -17.29 21.66
N ASP A 670 37.11 -17.72 21.49
CA ASP A 670 37.64 -18.20 20.21
C ASP A 670 36.91 -19.49 19.80
N GLY A 671 36.46 -19.58 18.55
CA GLY A 671 35.77 -20.77 18.04
C GLY A 671 35.45 -20.73 16.55
N LYS A 672 36.42 -21.18 15.75
CA LYS A 672 36.33 -21.90 14.45
C LYS A 672 35.13 -21.67 13.53
N GLU A 673 35.48 -21.23 12.32
CA GLU A 673 34.72 -21.41 11.07
C GLU A 673 34.26 -22.87 10.87
N HIS A 674 32.94 -23.04 10.70
CA HIS A 674 32.37 -24.02 9.79
C HIS A 674 31.12 -23.38 9.17
N GLY A 675 31.05 -23.42 7.84
CA GLY A 675 29.90 -22.95 7.09
C GLY A 675 28.71 -23.88 7.27
N ASP A 676 27.53 -23.28 7.30
CA ASP A 676 26.33 -23.79 6.65
C ASP A 676 25.39 -22.61 6.38
N SER A 677 24.50 -22.86 5.42
CA SER A 677 23.67 -21.93 4.68
C SER A 677 22.61 -21.17 5.49
N ALA A 678 22.09 -20.14 4.79
CA ALA A 678 20.73 -19.59 4.87
C ALA A 678 20.54 -18.26 5.61
N ARG A 679 20.05 -17.30 4.81
CA ARG A 679 19.12 -16.22 5.18
C ARG A 679 19.56 -15.31 6.32
N ASP A 680 20.32 -14.29 5.97
CA ASP A 680 20.14 -12.99 6.62
C ASP A 680 20.55 -11.88 5.63
N ASN A 681 19.59 -11.49 4.80
CA ASN A 681 19.72 -10.35 3.90
C ASN A 681 18.35 -9.64 3.83
N ARG A 682 17.90 -9.16 5.00
CA ARG A 682 16.85 -8.16 5.16
C ARG A 682 17.30 -7.24 6.29
N ASN A 683 16.88 -5.98 6.22
CA ASN A 683 17.30 -4.85 7.07
C ASN A 683 18.57 -4.14 6.58
N GLN A 684 18.56 -3.72 5.32
CA GLN A 684 18.95 -2.33 5.04
C GLN A 684 17.67 -1.52 4.95
N VAL A 685 17.06 -1.25 6.11
CA VAL A 685 16.17 -0.11 6.27
C VAL A 685 17.08 1.11 6.20
N THR A 686 16.81 2.03 5.29
CA THR A 686 17.44 3.36 5.29
C THR A 686 16.88 4.12 6.48
N ASP A 687 17.39 3.80 7.67
CA ASP A 687 17.21 4.58 8.87
C ASP A 687 17.98 5.89 8.67
N ASP A 688 17.31 7.04 8.66
CA ASP A 688 18.00 8.30 8.95
C ASP A 688 18.76 8.04 10.27
N PRO A 689 20.11 8.08 10.27
CA PRO A 689 20.90 7.69 11.42
C PRO A 689 20.70 8.68 12.58
N ARG A 690 19.85 9.71 12.40
CA ARG A 690 19.39 10.66 13.40
C ARG A 690 18.38 10.15 14.44
N LEU A 691 17.64 9.07 14.23
CA LEU A 691 16.71 8.59 15.28
C LEU A 691 17.30 7.39 16.03
N GLY A 692 17.52 7.54 17.33
CA GLY A 692 17.84 6.44 18.24
C GLY A 692 19.31 5.97 18.32
N ASP A 693 20.25 6.52 17.55
CA ASP A 693 21.70 6.25 17.72
C ASP A 693 22.40 7.41 18.45
N GLU A 694 22.97 7.12 19.61
CA GLU A 694 23.73 8.10 20.41
C GLU A 694 24.98 8.60 19.64
N LYS A 695 25.53 7.77 18.75
CA LYS A 695 26.79 8.04 18.04
C LYS A 695 26.68 9.09 16.93
N THR A 696 25.49 9.32 16.39
CA THR A 696 25.25 10.35 15.36
C THR A 696 25.17 11.75 15.94
N PHE A 697 24.92 11.89 17.25
CA PHE A 697 24.69 13.18 17.91
C PHE A 697 25.80 13.67 18.80
N THR A 698 26.69 12.79 19.23
CA THR A 698 27.89 13.17 19.95
C THR A 698 29.14 12.99 19.07
N PRO A 699 29.28 13.72 17.96
CA PRO A 699 30.55 13.79 17.26
C PRO A 699 31.55 14.52 18.17
N PRO A 700 32.83 14.14 18.12
CA PRO A 700 33.87 14.87 18.83
C PRO A 700 33.93 16.33 18.35
N ALA A 701 34.10 17.26 19.30
CA ALA A 701 33.99 18.68 19.03
C ALA A 701 34.99 19.12 17.93
N THR A 702 34.45 19.67 16.86
CA THR A 702 35.20 20.19 15.71
C THR A 702 35.53 21.66 15.89
N ARG A 703 36.34 22.20 14.98
CA ARG A 703 36.64 23.64 14.96
C ARG A 703 35.37 24.47 14.69
N SER A 704 34.48 23.99 13.83
CA SER A 704 33.22 24.66 13.49
C SER A 704 32.36 24.83 14.74
N ASP A 705 32.26 23.80 15.57
CA ASP A 705 31.45 23.82 16.80
C ASP A 705 31.94 24.90 17.77
N VAL A 706 33.26 25.10 17.87
CA VAL A 706 33.84 26.18 18.70
C VAL A 706 33.55 27.57 18.13
N GLU A 707 33.53 27.73 16.81
CA GLU A 707 33.16 28.98 16.13
C GLU A 707 31.67 29.31 16.36
N ASP A 708 30.81 28.29 16.32
CA ASP A 708 29.38 28.42 16.60
C ASP A 708 29.09 28.75 18.06
N LEU A 709 29.79 28.13 19.01
CA LEU A 709 29.69 28.49 20.43
C LEU A 709 30.13 29.93 20.68
N GLN A 710 31.26 30.37 20.08
CA GLN A 710 31.70 31.76 20.19
C GLN A 710 30.60 32.72 19.72
N THR A 711 29.97 32.41 18.60
CA THR A 711 28.90 33.22 18.01
C THR A 711 27.63 33.19 18.87
N THR A 712 27.27 32.03 19.41
CA THR A 712 26.13 31.83 20.32
C THR A 712 26.27 32.70 21.56
N TYR A 713 27.42 32.64 22.23
CA TYR A 713 27.67 33.48 23.41
C TYR A 713 27.79 34.97 23.10
N LEU A 714 28.28 35.33 21.91
CA LEU A 714 28.26 36.73 21.45
C LEU A 714 26.82 37.24 21.28
N LYS A 715 25.94 36.44 20.64
CA LYS A 715 24.51 36.77 20.47
C LYS A 715 23.81 36.84 21.83
N ALA A 716 24.02 35.85 22.69
CA ALA A 716 23.46 35.80 24.04
C ALA A 716 23.88 37.02 24.89
N LYS A 717 25.16 37.41 24.83
CA LYS A 717 25.67 38.64 25.45
C LYS A 717 24.94 39.89 24.93
N ASN A 718 24.77 40.00 23.62
CA ASN A 718 24.09 41.14 23.03
C ASN A 718 22.61 41.19 23.44
N GLY A 719 21.92 40.05 23.46
CA GLY A 719 20.54 39.94 23.96
C GLY A 719 20.43 40.33 25.42
N ALA A 720 21.30 39.81 26.29
CA ALA A 720 21.35 40.17 27.70
C ALA A 720 21.59 41.68 27.93
N ASN A 721 22.38 42.32 27.08
CA ASN A 721 22.58 43.78 27.11
C ASN A 721 21.32 44.56 26.70
N GLN A 722 20.56 44.08 25.70
CA GLN A 722 19.32 44.73 25.25
C GLN A 722 18.24 44.74 26.32
N VAL A 723 18.12 43.65 27.09
CA VAL A 723 17.15 43.54 28.20
C VAL A 723 17.66 44.11 29.53
N GLY A 724 18.84 44.74 29.54
CA GLY A 724 19.42 45.35 30.73
C GLY A 724 20.00 44.37 31.77
N ALA A 725 20.13 43.09 31.44
CA ALA A 725 20.66 42.04 32.30
C ALA A 725 22.20 42.03 32.33
N LYS A 726 22.80 43.09 32.89
CA LYS A 726 24.26 43.33 32.84
C LYS A 726 25.12 42.25 33.49
N LYS A 727 24.65 41.64 34.59
CA LYS A 727 25.37 40.53 35.26
C LYS A 727 25.46 39.31 34.34
N ILE A 728 24.39 39.01 33.61
CA ILE A 728 24.30 37.89 32.67
C ILE A 728 25.17 38.16 31.44
N ALA A 729 25.10 39.38 30.88
CA ALA A 729 25.94 39.79 29.76
C ALA A 729 27.45 39.65 30.05
N SER A 730 27.86 39.95 31.29
CA SER A 730 29.24 39.76 31.76
C SER A 730 29.66 38.28 31.76
N GLU A 731 28.80 37.35 32.15
CA GLU A 731 29.11 35.91 32.09
C GLU A 731 29.16 35.39 30.65
N PHE A 732 28.21 35.78 29.78
CA PHE A 732 28.26 35.41 28.36
C PHE A 732 29.49 35.98 27.65
N PHE A 733 29.91 37.20 27.98
CA PHE A 733 31.17 37.77 27.46
C PHE A 733 32.39 36.94 27.86
N ARG A 734 32.44 36.39 29.08
CA ARG A 734 33.56 35.55 29.52
C ARG A 734 33.60 34.23 28.74
N ARG A 735 32.44 33.62 28.50
CA ARG A 735 32.32 32.39 27.69
C ARG A 735 32.70 32.68 26.22
N GLU A 736 32.23 33.78 25.62
CA GLU A 736 32.66 34.24 24.29
C GLU A 736 34.19 34.38 24.19
N MET A 737 34.82 35.10 25.13
CA MET A 737 36.26 35.35 25.11
C MET A 737 37.09 34.08 25.28
N HIS A 738 36.54 33.09 25.98
CA HIS A 738 37.15 31.79 26.16
C HIS A 738 37.18 30.97 24.87
N TYR A 739 36.05 30.82 24.15
CA TYR A 739 36.04 30.12 22.86
C TYR A 739 36.90 30.84 21.82
N ARG A 740 36.88 32.18 21.81
CA ARG A 740 37.79 32.99 20.97
C ARG A 740 39.27 32.69 21.28
N GLN A 741 39.63 32.44 22.53
CA GLN A 741 41.00 32.06 22.90
C GLN A 741 41.37 30.70 22.30
N ILE A 742 40.48 29.71 22.32
CA ILE A 742 40.72 28.38 21.72
C ILE A 742 40.92 28.50 20.20
N LEU A 743 40.10 29.31 19.52
CA LEU A 743 40.20 29.55 18.08
C LEU A 743 41.52 30.23 17.68
N HIS A 744 41.99 31.21 18.46
CA HIS A 744 43.31 31.81 18.23
C HIS A 744 44.47 30.82 18.41
N ALA A 745 44.33 29.84 19.30
CA ALA A 745 45.30 28.74 19.41
C ALA A 745 45.24 27.81 18.19
N ALA A 746 44.06 27.59 17.60
CA ALA A 746 43.90 26.78 16.40
C ALA A 746 44.46 27.46 15.12
N GLU A 747 44.28 28.77 14.98
CA GLU A 747 44.83 29.58 13.87
C GLU A 747 46.38 29.55 13.80
N GLN A 748 47.05 29.14 14.89
CA GLN A 748 48.51 29.06 15.01
C GLN A 748 49.17 28.15 13.97
N SER A 749 48.47 27.10 13.48
CA SER A 749 49.06 26.10 12.57
C SER A 749 49.21 26.60 11.12
N GLY A 750 48.33 27.52 10.66
CA GLY A 750 48.30 27.99 9.27
C GLY A 750 49.14 29.23 8.96
N SER A 751 49.15 30.24 9.84
CA SER A 751 49.95 31.47 9.66
C SER A 751 50.77 31.78 10.92
N ARG A 752 52.09 31.59 10.81
CA ARG A 752 53.01 31.46 11.96
C ARG A 752 53.18 32.70 12.87
N SER A 753 52.68 33.89 12.51
CA SER A 753 53.02 35.14 13.24
C SER A 753 51.85 35.86 13.94
N LEU A 754 50.60 35.76 13.49
CA LEU A 754 49.51 36.58 14.03
C LEU A 754 48.66 35.87 15.09
N GLY A 755 48.41 34.56 14.94
CA GLY A 755 47.56 33.79 15.87
C GLY A 755 48.12 33.69 17.29
N TRP A 756 49.43 33.45 17.42
CA TRP A 756 50.08 33.32 18.74
C TRP A 756 50.09 34.64 19.53
N VAL A 757 50.22 35.79 18.85
CA VAL A 757 50.18 37.12 19.49
C VAL A 757 48.78 37.38 20.04
N ARG A 758 47.74 37.10 19.24
CA ARG A 758 46.33 37.26 19.65
C ARG A 758 45.96 36.31 20.79
N TRP A 759 46.43 35.07 20.74
CA TRP A 759 46.26 34.12 21.83
C TRP A 759 46.93 34.62 23.12
N LEU A 760 48.18 35.10 23.03
CA LEU A 760 48.95 35.58 24.18
C LEU A 760 48.32 36.83 24.82
N GLU A 761 47.84 37.77 24.01
CA GLU A 761 47.12 38.95 24.47
C GLU A 761 45.86 38.56 25.25
N ASN A 762 45.04 37.68 24.66
CA ASN A 762 43.81 37.19 25.27
C ASN A 762 44.08 36.38 26.56
N ALA A 763 45.09 35.52 26.55
CA ALA A 763 45.56 34.76 27.71
C ALA A 763 46.04 35.69 28.84
N THR A 764 46.79 36.73 28.52
CA THR A 764 47.28 37.72 29.49
C THR A 764 46.11 38.44 30.15
N LEU A 765 45.10 38.86 29.38
CA LEU A 765 43.89 39.50 29.90
C LEU A 765 43.05 38.55 30.77
N ARG A 766 43.00 37.26 30.44
CA ARG A 766 42.35 36.24 31.27
C ARG A 766 43.04 36.10 32.63
N LEU A 767 44.35 35.89 32.61
CA LEU A 767 45.18 35.65 33.79
C LEU A 767 45.17 36.84 34.75
N THR A 768 45.32 38.04 34.19
CA THR A 768 45.49 39.26 34.99
C THR A 768 44.17 39.86 35.45
N ALA A 769 43.14 39.90 34.61
CA ALA A 769 41.91 40.65 34.88
C ALA A 769 40.62 39.85 34.73
N GLY A 770 40.70 38.54 34.41
CA GLY A 770 39.54 37.75 34.04
C GLY A 770 38.78 38.38 32.87
N TYR A 771 39.50 38.79 31.82
CA TYR A 771 38.98 39.53 30.65
C TYR A 771 38.47 40.94 30.95
N GLY A 772 38.86 41.53 32.08
CA GLY A 772 38.38 42.85 32.50
C GLY A 772 37.14 42.80 33.39
N GLU A 773 36.61 41.60 33.67
CA GLU A 773 35.34 41.41 34.39
C GLU A 773 35.53 41.13 35.89
N ARG A 774 36.76 40.88 36.37
CA ARG A 774 37.03 40.48 37.77
C ARG A 774 38.10 41.38 38.43
N PRO A 775 37.73 42.44 39.16
CA PRO A 775 38.71 43.35 39.79
C PRO A 775 39.57 42.66 40.84
N LEU A 776 39.03 41.67 41.57
CA LEU A 776 39.80 40.86 42.52
C LEU A 776 40.93 40.07 41.86
N ARG A 777 40.82 39.73 40.58
CA ARG A 777 41.94 39.12 39.83
C ARG A 777 43.04 40.12 39.53
N ALA A 778 42.70 41.32 39.10
CA ALA A 778 43.68 42.37 38.85
C ALA A 778 44.51 42.67 40.11
N ILE A 779 43.85 42.71 41.27
CA ILE A 779 44.52 42.86 42.58
C ILE A 779 45.40 41.64 42.88
N GLY A 780 44.88 40.43 42.70
CA GLY A 780 45.62 39.21 42.94
C GLY A 780 46.88 39.09 42.06
N SER A 781 46.75 39.34 40.76
CA SER A 781 47.87 39.28 39.81
C SER A 781 48.92 40.33 40.08
N LEU A 782 48.52 41.54 40.51
CA LEU A 782 49.43 42.56 41.02
C LEU A 782 50.26 42.05 42.21
N LEU A 783 49.61 41.39 43.19
CA LEU A 783 50.30 40.83 44.35
C LEU A 783 51.26 39.69 43.97
N VAL A 784 50.86 38.83 43.02
CA VAL A 784 51.73 37.77 42.49
C VAL A 784 52.92 38.35 41.75
N THR A 785 52.73 39.39 40.92
CA THR A 785 53.83 40.06 40.23
C THR A 785 54.85 40.61 41.22
N ILE A 786 54.38 41.35 42.23
CA ILE A 786 55.24 41.83 43.34
C ILE A 786 55.99 40.65 43.98
N PHE A 787 55.30 39.56 44.29
CA PHE A 787 55.95 38.41 44.90
C PHE A 787 57.01 37.74 43.99
N VAL A 788 56.74 37.64 42.68
CA VAL A 788 57.68 37.08 41.70
C VAL A 788 58.92 37.96 41.55
N PHE A 789 58.75 39.28 41.48
CA PHE A 789 59.89 40.21 41.43
C PHE A 789 60.69 40.21 42.73
N ALA A 790 60.03 40.11 43.89
CA ALA A 790 60.70 39.89 45.16
C ALA A 790 61.57 38.61 45.15
N LEU A 791 61.07 37.51 44.57
CA LEU A 791 61.86 36.28 44.41
C LEU A 791 63.04 36.48 43.43
N ILE A 792 62.84 37.23 42.35
CA ILE A 792 63.91 37.56 41.40
C ILE A 792 65.01 38.38 42.08
N TYR A 793 64.67 39.38 42.89
CA TYR A 793 65.66 40.14 43.66
C TYR A 793 66.41 39.26 44.66
N LEU A 794 65.74 38.30 45.28
CA LEU A 794 66.37 37.33 46.17
C LEU A 794 67.32 36.37 45.44
N LEU A 795 67.03 36.04 44.17
CA LEU A 795 67.84 35.15 43.35
C LEU A 795 69.02 35.85 42.67
N VAL A 796 68.83 37.09 42.21
CA VAL A 796 69.87 37.91 41.56
C VAL A 796 70.82 38.54 42.59
N GLN A 797 70.37 38.70 43.84
CA GLN A 797 71.10 39.33 44.96
C GLN A 797 71.85 40.61 44.53
N PRO A 798 71.14 41.63 43.99
CA PRO A 798 71.78 42.90 43.70
C PRO A 798 72.33 43.49 45.00
N ALA A 799 73.55 44.04 44.96
CA ALA A 799 74.21 44.61 46.14
C ALA A 799 73.32 45.67 46.80
N SER A 800 72.70 45.30 47.93
CA SER A 800 71.74 46.03 48.81
C SER A 800 70.56 45.18 49.31
N VAL A 801 70.37 43.95 48.81
CA VAL A 801 69.26 43.06 49.24
C VAL A 801 69.81 41.90 50.08
N ASP A 802 69.65 41.97 51.41
CA ASP A 802 70.25 41.00 52.35
C ASP A 802 69.26 39.92 52.85
N GLY A 803 67.97 40.03 52.52
CA GLY A 803 66.97 39.03 52.90
C GLY A 803 65.62 39.12 52.18
N PRO A 804 64.70 38.17 52.47
CA PRO A 804 63.39 38.09 51.82
C PRO A 804 62.52 39.34 52.02
N LEU A 805 62.63 39.98 53.19
CA LEU A 805 61.85 41.17 53.51
C LEU A 805 62.36 42.40 52.75
N ASP A 806 63.68 42.55 52.60
CA ASP A 806 64.29 43.61 51.79
C ASP A 806 63.91 43.46 50.31
N ALA A 807 63.95 42.23 49.79
CA ALA A 807 63.56 41.92 48.42
C ALA A 807 62.08 42.27 48.15
N LEU A 808 61.19 41.99 49.12
CA LEU A 808 59.77 42.35 49.03
C LEU A 808 59.55 43.86 49.07
N LEU A 809 60.26 44.59 49.95
CA LEU A 809 60.14 46.05 50.03
C LEU A 809 60.67 46.74 48.78
N VAL A 810 61.77 46.26 48.20
CA VAL A 810 62.30 46.75 46.92
C VAL A 810 61.30 46.52 45.80
N SER A 811 60.66 45.35 45.75
CA SER A 811 59.64 45.02 44.76
C SER A 811 58.39 45.89 44.91
N ILE A 812 57.82 46.02 46.12
CA ILE A 812 56.66 46.90 46.37
C ILE A 812 56.97 48.35 45.97
N GLY A 813 58.16 48.86 46.35
CA GLY A 813 58.57 50.23 46.02
C GLY A 813 58.79 50.45 44.53
N SER A 814 59.43 49.50 43.85
CA SER A 814 59.67 49.54 42.40
C SER A 814 58.37 49.42 41.61
N PHE A 815 57.48 48.52 42.02
CA PHE A 815 56.16 48.34 41.43
C PHE A 815 55.26 49.56 41.59
N ALA A 816 55.17 50.12 42.80
CA ALA A 816 54.39 51.33 43.05
C ALA A 816 55.05 52.60 42.49
N THR A 817 56.28 52.51 41.99
CA THR A 817 57.15 53.64 41.63
C THR A 817 57.38 54.63 42.79
N LEU A 818 57.23 54.14 44.03
CA LEU A 818 57.39 54.89 45.28
C LEU A 818 58.69 54.45 45.98
N ILE A 819 59.76 55.21 45.77
CA ILE A 819 61.04 54.99 46.45
C ILE A 819 61.05 55.79 47.76
N PHE A 820 61.04 55.09 48.89
CA PHE A 820 61.17 55.70 50.21
C PHE A 820 62.64 55.74 50.65
N SER A 821 63.02 56.65 51.55
CA SER A 821 64.42 56.71 52.03
C SER A 821 64.89 55.44 52.75
N THR A 822 63.95 54.57 53.15
CA THR A 822 64.20 53.29 53.84
C THR A 822 64.21 52.09 52.91
N THR A 823 63.88 52.23 51.61
CA THR A 823 63.98 51.11 50.66
C THR A 823 65.44 50.93 50.23
N PRO A 824 65.98 49.69 50.22
CA PRO A 824 67.34 49.42 49.78
C PRO A 824 67.61 49.97 48.37
N GLN A 825 68.72 50.69 48.19
CA GLN A 825 69.07 51.29 46.91
C GLN A 825 69.84 50.31 46.03
N LEU A 826 69.23 49.94 44.90
CA LEU A 826 69.83 49.05 43.91
C LEU A 826 71.06 49.72 43.27
N SER A 827 72.24 49.23 43.61
CA SER A 827 73.53 49.73 43.10
C SER A 827 73.97 49.05 41.79
N SER A 828 73.38 47.90 41.46
CA SER A 828 73.71 47.15 40.25
C SER A 828 72.83 47.60 39.07
N GLN A 829 73.46 47.75 37.90
CA GLN A 829 72.76 48.08 36.65
C GLN A 829 71.68 47.05 36.32
N VAL A 830 71.93 45.77 36.63
CA VAL A 830 70.97 44.67 36.48
C VAL A 830 69.77 44.87 37.39
N GLY A 831 69.98 45.18 38.67
CA GLY A 831 68.90 45.42 39.63
C GLY A 831 68.03 46.62 39.25
N GLN A 832 68.66 47.73 38.85
CA GLN A 832 67.94 48.92 38.37
C GLN A 832 67.12 48.64 37.12
N THR A 833 67.64 47.84 36.18
CA THR A 833 66.89 47.44 34.98
C THR A 833 65.67 46.60 35.34
N ILE A 834 65.80 45.65 36.28
CA ILE A 834 64.68 44.85 36.79
C ILE A 834 63.63 45.75 37.46
N ALA A 835 64.04 46.74 38.26
CA ALA A 835 63.14 47.70 38.90
C ALA A 835 62.40 48.59 37.89
N MET A 836 63.06 49.03 36.82
CA MET A 836 62.40 49.78 35.74
C MET A 836 61.36 48.92 35.03
N ILE A 837 61.67 47.66 34.76
CA ILE A 837 60.72 46.71 34.16
C ILE A 837 59.52 46.50 35.10
N GLU A 838 59.76 46.31 36.40
CA GLU A 838 58.71 46.16 37.40
C GLU A 838 57.81 47.39 37.53
N GLY A 839 58.37 48.61 37.49
CA GLY A 839 57.60 49.85 37.51
C GLY A 839 56.70 50.02 36.28
N VAL A 840 57.12 49.54 35.11
CA VAL A 840 56.26 49.48 33.91
C VAL A 840 55.08 48.52 34.14
N PHE A 841 55.32 47.34 34.71
CA PHE A 841 54.23 46.44 35.12
C PHE A 841 53.29 47.11 36.13
N GLY A 842 53.83 47.85 37.10
CA GLY A 842 53.06 48.64 38.06
C GLY A 842 52.07 49.60 37.42
N ALA A 843 52.54 50.41 36.46
CA ALA A 843 51.68 51.33 35.71
C ALA A 843 50.60 50.61 34.89
N ILE A 844 50.94 49.48 34.26
CA ILE A 844 49.99 48.66 33.48
C ILE A 844 48.91 48.07 34.39
N PHE A 845 49.27 47.49 35.54
CA PHE A 845 48.31 46.93 36.49
C PHE A 845 47.43 47.99 37.13
N ALA A 846 47.95 49.19 37.40
CA ALA A 846 47.13 50.30 37.88
C ALA A 846 46.05 50.69 36.84
N ALA A 847 46.41 50.81 35.57
CA ALA A 847 45.46 51.06 34.48
C ALA A 847 44.43 49.92 34.35
N LEU A 848 44.88 48.66 34.44
CA LEU A 848 44.03 47.48 34.39
C LEU A 848 43.06 47.40 35.58
N LEU A 849 43.50 47.79 36.77
CA LEU A 849 42.66 47.83 37.98
C LEU A 849 41.58 48.91 37.85
N VAL A 850 41.92 50.10 37.37
CA VAL A 850 40.94 51.17 37.11
C VAL A 850 39.92 50.73 36.05
N PHE A 851 40.39 50.08 34.98
CA PHE A 851 39.53 49.55 33.93
C PHE A 851 38.54 48.51 34.48
N THR A 852 39.03 47.50 35.21
CA THR A 852 38.19 46.44 35.80
C THR A 852 37.21 46.97 36.85
N LEU A 853 37.61 47.92 37.68
CA LEU A 853 36.72 48.56 38.66
C LEU A 853 35.62 49.38 38.00
N THR A 854 35.98 50.19 36.99
CA THR A 854 35.00 51.01 36.25
C THR A 854 33.96 50.11 35.59
N ARG A 855 34.40 49.03 34.94
CA ARG A 855 33.52 48.05 34.30
C ARG A 855 32.65 47.29 35.31
N SER A 856 33.21 46.95 36.48
CA SER A 856 32.48 46.30 37.57
C SER A 856 31.40 47.18 38.20
N VAL A 857 31.57 48.50 38.24
CA VAL A 857 30.58 49.45 38.79
C VAL A 857 29.43 49.71 37.82
N HIS A 858 29.70 49.61 36.52
CA HIS A 858 28.66 49.73 35.49
C HIS A 858 27.78 48.49 35.35
N ARG A 859 28.20 47.35 35.91
CA ARG A 859 27.46 46.07 35.96
C ARG A 859 26.50 46.04 37.14
#